data_AF-A0AAU3QB90-F1
#
_entry.id   AF-A0AAU3QB90-F1
#
_cell.length_a   1.000
_cell.length_b   1.000
_cell.length_c   1.000
_cell.angle_alpha   90.00
_cell.angle_beta   90.00
_cell.angle_gamma   90.00
#
_symmetry.space_group_name_H-M   'P 1'
#
loop_
_entity.id
_entity.type
_entity.pdbx_description
1 polymer ?
#
loop_
_entity_poly.entity_id
_entity_poly.type
_entity_poly.pdbx_seq_one_letter_code
_entity_poly.pdbx_strand_id
1 'polypeptide(L)'
;MTAVHENEQPDTYPWRAAPSHLKTRRQLRAAGLSPGGQDVAALMLGKRRGRRLIAHLYDIALARPKRVPSPAQLDAIAKATREHQARAAERHGYTRTDLTAEVDPGSQWDRNQPSRNHSQENNDMSSNDFQDTTGTGLFSPDSMDRQREGARRLRATRARIAESEAQDAAIEARRAEDARPRTAAEQLAEIQAETRADLASGLISPDQAAWIDNIQVEDEPGMNAPSNDALDKWIQADLAAAATETVPVGHGQRLAHLHALVAVNQARDRRERMFVDMQAAERRGQAAADALAERIEVALERDEAALTQLPDNNRDARAAALGKALTWKEASPVAADRVTEITGALRQQWGVLVDIDELSVGIDPEFDARTAQVEAQARAVRVRELAAVDVVAGLALPEDVKAAVGEVMTAWSDQYFEPEDPQVYVDKEPYRYGELLTELGKVKMPDTDRAALEFTVDYLRDAVDVDLLDTPVQVDPGEEARGRAAKMLDYFARGQVQPGRMAEEISVMTAPDQDAMREVGRAITAGQPVETDIWPGYVDREHVSEELMFYAMDAGDLLRVSDYIVQEAASFAQEDPERLGVTDDTLLKIERMATRREQLRAAAETGKGLTTAERHQITAVLADIDCGRIGHESQLPELMWVDERTKSEVDLLRSNRPAAELSTATRKQVRELIADSGAVEPDSHQGRIVDHAVSRISDSVYSVAEGAPLGVEREREEFAEKRRYLGQALDKAGVDRDTKLKVRDVIDGRAREAGQLGRPAAQRRTQWKTRTDAAIAQREDQAAQRRAVANGRAPRSSGRNRAHRADRSAQPSSPAPARHSMRRNSPEVER
;
A
#
# COMPACT_ATOMS: atom_id res chain seq x y z
N MET A 1 29.33 22.58 52.07
CA MET A 1 27.88 22.75 51.87
C MET A 1 27.58 22.25 50.47
N THR A 2 27.72 20.96 50.16
CA THR A 2 26.90 19.81 50.61
C THR A 2 25.40 20.07 50.45
N ALA A 3 24.88 19.76 49.27
CA ALA A 3 23.57 19.12 49.13
C ALA A 3 23.82 17.86 48.28
N VAL A 4 23.67 16.72 48.94
CA VAL A 4 23.65 15.39 48.35
C VAL A 4 22.34 15.32 47.56
N HIS A 5 22.38 15.25 46.24
CA HIS A 5 21.17 14.93 45.47
C HIS A 5 20.93 13.42 45.59
N GLU A 6 19.93 13.07 46.40
CA GLU A 6 19.36 11.74 46.47
C GLU A 6 18.95 11.26 45.07
N ASN A 7 19.08 9.94 44.87
CA ASN A 7 18.62 9.21 43.68
C ASN A 7 17.08 9.28 43.55
N GLU A 8 16.53 10.44 43.18
CA GLU A 8 15.15 10.51 42.69
C GLU A 8 15.13 10.04 41.23
N GLN A 9 14.43 8.93 40.98
CA GLN A 9 14.12 8.53 39.62
C GLN A 9 13.31 9.65 38.96
N PRO A 10 13.70 10.13 37.76
CA PRO A 10 12.96 11.17 37.06
C PRO A 10 11.53 10.69 36.77
N ASP A 11 10.55 11.57 36.99
CA ASP A 11 9.13 11.28 36.78
C ASP A 11 8.88 10.64 35.41
N THR A 12 8.05 9.59 35.39
CA THR A 12 7.72 8.87 34.16
C THR A 12 6.31 9.16 33.70
N TYR A 13 6.16 9.67 32.48
CA TYR A 13 4.87 9.92 31.84
C TYR A 13 4.55 8.86 30.78
N PRO A 14 3.28 8.42 30.66
CA PRO A 14 2.81 7.67 29.51
C PRO A 14 3.04 8.43 28.19
N TRP A 15 3.13 7.70 27.08
CA TRP A 15 3.33 8.29 25.77
C TRP A 15 2.25 9.34 25.46
N ARG A 16 2.68 10.54 25.05
CA ARG A 16 1.82 11.73 24.80
C ARG A 16 1.12 12.35 26.03
N ALA A 17 1.37 11.86 27.24
CA ALA A 17 0.75 12.38 28.46
C ALA A 17 1.64 13.37 29.25
N ALA A 18 2.78 13.80 28.69
CA ALA A 18 3.65 14.74 29.39
C ALA A 18 3.03 16.15 29.43
N PRO A 19 3.11 16.85 30.58
CA PRO A 19 2.73 18.25 30.73
C PRO A 19 3.37 19.15 29.67
N SER A 20 2.64 20.21 29.27
CA SER A 20 3.02 21.08 28.15
C SER A 20 4.37 21.81 28.32
N HIS A 21 4.81 22.04 29.56
CA HIS A 21 6.09 22.65 29.91
C HIS A 21 7.28 21.70 29.71
N LEU A 22 7.05 20.39 29.57
CA LEU A 22 8.08 19.40 29.29
C LEU A 22 8.15 19.08 27.80
N LYS A 23 9.33 19.25 27.21
CA LYS A 23 9.57 19.04 25.77
C LYS A 23 10.74 18.10 25.52
N THR A 24 10.64 17.32 24.46
CA THR A 24 11.76 16.53 23.95
C THR A 24 12.81 17.43 23.30
N ARG A 25 14.06 16.93 23.19
CA ARG A 25 15.16 17.65 22.51
C ARG A 25 14.84 18.02 21.06
N ARG A 26 14.00 17.23 20.38
CA ARG A 26 13.54 17.51 19.01
C ARG A 26 12.52 18.63 18.97
N GLN A 27 11.56 18.66 19.91
CA GLN A 27 10.58 19.74 20.04
C GLN A 27 11.25 21.06 20.42
N LEU A 28 12.23 21.05 21.34
CA LEU A 28 13.03 22.23 21.64
C LEU A 28 13.78 22.74 20.41
N ARG A 29 14.40 21.85 19.62
CA ARG A 29 15.10 22.23 18.40
C ARG A 29 14.18 22.85 17.35
N ALA A 30 12.95 22.34 17.21
CA ALA A 30 11.94 22.91 16.32
C ALA A 30 11.51 24.31 16.77
N ALA A 31 11.49 24.56 18.07
CA ALA A 31 11.24 25.88 18.66
C ALA A 31 12.49 26.81 18.70
N GLY A 32 13.60 26.44 18.05
CA GLY A 32 14.84 27.24 18.08
C GLY A 32 15.60 27.20 19.41
N LEU A 33 15.24 26.29 20.31
CA LEU A 33 15.79 26.15 21.65
C LEU A 33 16.72 24.93 21.78
N SER A 34 17.45 24.88 22.88
CA SER A 34 18.32 23.79 23.30
C SER A 34 18.13 23.51 24.80
N PRO A 35 18.40 22.29 25.30
CA PRO A 35 18.23 21.97 26.72
C PRO A 35 19.05 22.82 27.69
N GLY A 36 20.01 23.63 27.21
CA GLY A 36 20.72 24.59 28.06
C GLY A 36 21.69 23.98 29.07
N GLY A 37 21.93 22.66 29.01
CA GLY A 37 22.77 21.93 29.96
C GLY A 37 22.03 21.41 31.19
N GLN A 38 20.70 21.51 31.22
CA GLN A 38 19.87 20.91 32.28
C GLN A 38 19.89 19.37 32.21
N ASP A 39 19.74 18.73 33.37
CA ASP A 39 19.55 17.29 33.48
C ASP A 39 18.16 16.87 32.98
N VAL A 40 17.95 15.57 32.76
CA VAL A 40 16.67 15.05 32.26
C VAL A 40 15.60 15.25 33.34
N ALA A 41 14.63 16.13 33.06
CA ALA A 41 13.57 16.48 34.02
C ALA A 41 12.54 15.36 34.20
N ALA A 42 12.27 14.59 33.13
CA ALA A 42 11.34 13.48 33.15
C ALA A 42 11.60 12.50 31.99
N LEU A 43 11.06 11.30 32.09
CA LEU A 43 11.05 10.31 31.02
C LEU A 43 9.63 10.12 30.50
N MET A 44 9.49 10.01 29.18
CA MET A 44 8.26 9.52 28.57
C MET A 44 8.47 8.09 28.10
N LEU A 45 7.63 7.18 28.57
CA LEU A 45 7.70 5.76 28.25
C LEU A 45 6.59 5.37 27.27
N GLY A 46 6.95 4.60 26.26
CA GLY A 46 5.99 4.02 25.32
C GLY A 46 6.44 2.63 24.86
N LYS A 47 5.55 1.92 24.17
CA LYS A 47 5.86 0.63 23.55
C LYS A 47 5.47 0.72 22.08
N ARG A 48 6.41 0.43 21.16
CA ARG A 48 6.13 0.35 19.72
C ARG A 48 6.66 -0.96 19.18
N ARG A 49 5.78 -1.79 18.62
CA ARG A 49 6.13 -3.12 18.07
C ARG A 49 6.90 -3.97 19.09
N GLY A 50 6.39 -4.07 20.31
CA GLY A 50 7.03 -4.83 21.40
C GLY A 50 8.25 -4.17 22.04
N ARG A 51 8.88 -3.16 21.42
CA ARG A 51 10.09 -2.51 21.93
C ARG A 51 9.75 -1.30 22.79
N ARG A 52 10.44 -1.18 23.94
CA ARG A 52 10.34 -0.05 24.86
C ARG A 52 10.95 1.19 24.21
N LEU A 53 10.16 2.26 24.14
CA LEU A 53 10.59 3.60 23.73
C LEU A 53 10.75 4.46 24.96
N ILE A 54 11.87 5.17 25.04
CA ILE A 54 12.17 6.13 26.11
C ILE A 54 12.51 7.45 25.45
N ALA A 55 11.76 8.51 25.78
CA ALA A 55 12.08 9.86 25.36
C ALA A 55 12.44 10.70 26.59
N HIS A 56 13.59 11.37 26.53
CA HIS A 56 14.01 12.30 27.58
C HIS A 56 13.30 13.64 27.40
N LEU A 57 12.67 14.11 28.47
CA LEU A 57 11.98 15.38 28.55
C LEU A 57 12.82 16.39 29.32
N TYR A 58 12.73 17.64 28.86
CA TYR A 58 13.43 18.79 29.41
C TYR A 58 12.40 19.89 29.66
N ASP A 59 12.59 20.65 30.73
CA ASP A 59 11.76 21.81 31.02
C ASP A 59 12.08 22.94 30.05
N ILE A 60 11.04 23.43 29.37
CA ILE A 60 11.13 24.54 28.42
C ILE A 60 11.52 25.85 29.12
N ALA A 61 11.17 26.04 30.39
CA ALA A 61 11.52 27.24 31.15
C ALA A 61 13.04 27.37 31.39
N LEU A 62 13.75 26.23 31.41
CA LEU A 62 15.21 26.16 31.57
C LEU A 62 15.95 26.06 30.23
N ALA A 63 15.21 25.99 29.11
CA ALA A 63 15.80 25.89 27.79
C ALA A 63 16.47 27.22 27.38
N ARG A 64 17.54 27.11 26.59
CA ARG A 64 18.31 28.27 26.10
C ARG A 64 18.24 28.34 24.58
N PRO A 65 18.28 29.55 23.98
CA PRO A 65 18.37 29.70 22.54
C PRO A 65 19.49 28.84 21.96
N LYS A 66 19.16 28.10 20.90
CA LYS A 66 20.13 27.23 20.23
C LYS A 66 21.23 28.11 19.64
N ARG A 67 22.48 27.87 20.04
CA ARG A 67 23.64 28.55 19.44
C ARG A 67 23.75 28.17 17.97
N VAL A 68 23.84 29.18 17.11
CA VAL A 68 24.12 29.01 15.68
C VAL A 68 25.64 28.92 15.53
N PRO A 69 26.19 27.83 14.98
CA PRO A 69 27.63 27.73 14.74
C PRO A 69 28.07 28.81 13.75
N SER A 70 29.23 29.41 13.97
CA SER A 70 29.79 30.37 13.02
C SER A 70 30.23 29.67 11.73
N PRO A 71 30.34 30.39 10.60
CA PRO A 71 30.86 29.82 9.35
C PRO A 71 32.21 29.11 9.53
N ALA A 72 33.12 29.68 10.33
CA ALA A 72 34.41 29.06 10.63
C ALA A 72 34.29 27.72 11.41
N GLN A 73 33.27 27.59 12.27
CA GLN A 73 32.99 26.34 12.98
C GLN A 73 32.38 25.30 12.04
N LEU A 74 31.54 25.71 11.10
CA LEU A 74 30.99 24.83 10.06
C LEU A 74 32.11 24.31 9.14
N ASP A 75 33.04 25.17 8.74
CA ASP A 75 34.22 24.79 7.95
C ASP A 75 35.13 23.81 8.70
N ALA A 76 35.33 24.02 10.01
CA ALA A 76 36.08 23.11 10.85
C ALA A 76 35.42 21.72 10.94
N ILE A 77 34.09 21.68 11.08
CA ILE A 77 33.30 20.44 11.08
C ILE A 77 33.37 19.74 9.70
N ALA A 78 33.29 20.50 8.60
CA ALA A 78 33.41 19.95 7.26
C ALA A 78 34.79 19.31 7.03
N LYS A 79 35.86 19.97 7.48
CA LYS A 79 37.23 19.42 7.45
C LYS A 79 37.36 18.15 8.31
N ALA A 80 36.81 18.16 9.53
CA ALA A 80 36.82 16.98 10.40
C ALA A 80 36.03 15.80 9.81
N THR A 81 34.90 16.08 9.16
CA THR A 81 34.09 15.08 8.47
C THR A 81 34.84 14.48 7.28
N ARG A 82 35.51 15.32 6.48
CA ARG A 82 36.32 14.89 5.34
C ARG A 82 37.52 14.04 5.78
N GLU A 83 38.19 14.41 6.85
CA GLU A 83 39.28 13.61 7.43
C GLU A 83 38.77 12.27 7.99
N HIS A 84 37.59 12.26 8.62
CA HIS A 84 36.96 11.01 9.07
C HIS A 84 36.60 10.09 7.89
N GLN A 85 36.10 10.66 6.79
CA GLN A 85 35.82 9.93 5.55
C GLN A 85 37.11 9.40 4.89
N ALA A 86 38.18 10.20 4.84
CA ALA A 86 39.47 9.76 4.30
C ALA A 86 40.04 8.59 5.11
N ARG A 87 40.01 8.65 6.45
CA ARG A 87 40.42 7.52 7.30
C ARG A 87 39.50 6.31 7.17
N ALA A 88 38.21 6.52 6.91
CA ALA A 88 37.30 5.42 6.61
C ALA A 88 37.64 4.72 5.29
N ALA A 89 37.98 5.48 4.25
CA ALA A 89 38.41 4.96 2.95
C ALA A 89 39.77 4.25 3.02
N GLU A 90 40.72 4.76 3.83
CA GLU A 90 42.01 4.09 4.08
C GLU A 90 41.82 2.71 4.72
N ARG A 91 40.84 2.56 5.62
CA ARG A 91 40.47 1.24 6.20
C ARG A 91 39.89 0.27 5.16
N HIS A 92 39.50 0.77 3.99
CA HIS A 92 38.98 0.00 2.87
C HIS A 92 39.97 -0.13 1.71
N GLY A 93 41.24 0.24 1.91
CA GLY A 93 42.31 0.04 0.94
C GLY A 93 42.49 1.14 -0.10
N TYR A 94 41.80 2.28 0.03
CA TYR A 94 41.99 3.45 -0.83
C TYR A 94 43.01 4.42 -0.20
N THR A 95 43.99 4.89 -0.96
CA THR A 95 44.96 5.87 -0.45
C THR A 95 44.37 7.29 -0.47
N ARG A 96 44.84 8.19 0.41
CA ARG A 96 44.41 9.60 0.41
C ARG A 96 44.56 10.28 -0.94
N THR A 97 45.55 9.88 -1.74
CA THR A 97 45.80 10.38 -3.10
C THR A 97 44.71 9.95 -4.08
N ASP A 98 44.12 8.76 -3.91
CA ASP A 98 43.02 8.25 -4.76
C ASP A 98 41.72 9.04 -4.57
N LEU A 99 41.55 9.68 -3.40
CA LEU A 99 40.39 10.53 -3.08
C LEU A 99 40.51 11.97 -3.59
N THR A 100 41.71 12.37 -4.04
CA THR A 100 42.01 13.75 -4.47
C THR A 100 42.63 13.83 -5.87
N ALA A 101 42.78 12.70 -6.57
CA ALA A 101 43.30 12.69 -7.93
C ALA A 101 42.25 13.28 -8.90
N GLU A 102 42.60 14.40 -9.52
CA GLU A 102 41.74 15.17 -10.44
C GLU A 102 41.73 14.61 -11.88
N VAL A 103 42.19 13.36 -12.08
CA VAL A 103 42.28 12.74 -13.40
C VAL A 103 41.18 11.69 -13.54
N ASP A 104 40.19 12.02 -14.37
CA ASP A 104 39.19 11.11 -14.91
C ASP A 104 39.87 9.88 -15.55
N PRO A 105 39.77 8.67 -14.96
CA PRO A 105 40.21 7.46 -15.62
C PRO A 105 39.08 7.07 -16.58
N GLY A 106 39.03 7.73 -17.74
CA GLY A 106 38.00 7.51 -18.75
C GLY A 106 37.73 6.03 -19.06
N SER A 107 36.54 5.78 -19.62
CA SER A 107 35.92 4.46 -19.85
C SER A 107 36.92 3.34 -20.21
N GLN A 108 37.22 2.48 -19.23
CA GLN A 108 38.05 1.27 -19.42
C GLN A 108 37.22 0.03 -19.79
N TRP A 109 36.08 0.18 -20.47
CA TRP A 109 35.20 -0.95 -20.81
C TRP A 109 35.54 -1.63 -22.15
N ASP A 110 36.52 -1.14 -22.91
CA ASP A 110 36.75 -1.58 -24.30
C ASP A 110 38.00 -2.45 -24.56
N ARG A 111 38.56 -3.16 -23.57
CA ARG A 111 39.59 -4.18 -23.88
C ARG A 111 39.35 -5.55 -23.25
N ASN A 112 38.97 -6.46 -24.15
CA ASN A 112 39.04 -7.91 -24.03
C ASN A 112 40.50 -8.36 -23.84
N GLN A 113 40.88 -8.96 -22.71
CA GLN A 113 42.05 -9.85 -22.57
C GLN A 113 41.97 -10.71 -21.29
N PRO A 114 42.70 -11.85 -21.20
CA PRO A 114 42.12 -13.15 -20.90
C PRO A 114 42.32 -13.60 -19.45
N SER A 115 41.52 -14.60 -19.06
CA SER A 115 41.57 -15.36 -17.81
C SER A 115 42.99 -15.58 -17.27
N ARG A 116 43.28 -14.99 -16.10
CA ARG A 116 44.41 -15.42 -15.26
C ARG A 116 43.92 -16.46 -14.26
N ASN A 117 44.14 -17.72 -14.61
CA ASN A 117 44.19 -18.83 -13.67
C ASN A 117 45.29 -18.58 -12.63
N HIS A 118 44.92 -18.49 -11.35
CA HIS A 118 45.79 -18.88 -10.25
C HIS A 118 45.10 -19.96 -9.43
N SER A 119 45.46 -21.19 -9.77
CA SER A 119 45.43 -22.34 -8.89
C SER A 119 46.30 -22.09 -7.66
N GLN A 120 45.70 -22.17 -6.48
CA GLN A 120 46.40 -22.61 -5.26
C GLN A 120 45.50 -23.59 -4.51
N GLU A 121 45.71 -24.87 -4.80
CA GLU A 121 45.49 -25.95 -3.85
C GLU A 121 46.49 -25.82 -2.68
N ASN A 122 46.06 -26.34 -1.52
CA ASN A 122 46.80 -26.57 -0.28
C ASN A 122 47.16 -25.33 0.55
N ASN A 123 46.33 -25.06 1.57
CA ASN A 123 46.92 -24.88 2.90
C ASN A 123 46.00 -25.36 4.02
N ASP A 124 46.63 -26.12 4.91
CA ASP A 124 46.09 -26.84 6.05
C ASP A 124 45.45 -25.93 7.10
N MET A 125 44.62 -26.58 7.91
CA MET A 125 44.16 -26.09 9.20
C MET A 125 45.33 -25.62 10.07
N SER A 126 45.32 -24.35 10.49
CA SER A 126 45.99 -23.94 11.72
C SER A 126 45.46 -22.59 12.22
N SER A 127 44.76 -22.65 13.36
CA SER A 127 44.96 -21.84 14.56
C SER A 127 45.57 -20.44 14.36
N ASN A 128 44.77 -19.39 14.60
CA ASN A 128 45.21 -18.31 15.46
C ASN A 128 44.03 -17.59 16.15
N ASP A 129 44.27 -17.29 17.42
CA ASP A 129 43.37 -16.73 18.44
C ASP A 129 42.47 -15.59 17.95
N PHE A 130 41.17 -15.76 18.17
CA PHE A 130 40.16 -14.74 17.99
C PHE A 130 39.90 -14.06 19.35
N GLN A 131 40.55 -12.92 19.58
CA GLN A 131 40.14 -12.04 20.67
C GLN A 131 38.84 -11.33 20.28
N ASP A 132 37.82 -11.60 21.10
CA ASP A 132 36.48 -11.05 21.04
C ASP A 132 36.52 -9.53 21.20
N THR A 133 36.27 -8.82 20.09
CA THR A 133 35.85 -7.41 20.13
C THR A 133 34.64 -7.26 19.22
N THR A 134 33.48 -7.21 19.85
CA THR A 134 32.21 -6.80 19.26
C THR A 134 32.33 -5.37 18.74
N GLY A 135 32.62 -5.24 17.44
CA GLY A 135 32.69 -4.00 16.70
C GLY A 135 31.91 -4.15 15.40
N THR A 136 30.59 -4.07 15.49
CA THR A 136 29.69 -3.90 14.34
C THR A 136 30.03 -2.65 13.56
N GLY A 137 30.29 -2.83 12.27
CA GLY A 137 30.21 -1.77 11.27
C GLY A 137 31.39 -1.81 10.32
N LEU A 138 31.14 -2.21 9.07
CA LEU A 138 31.72 -1.71 7.83
C LEU A 138 30.91 -2.30 6.65
N PHE A 139 30.60 -1.46 5.66
CA PHE A 139 29.47 -1.48 4.70
C PHE A 139 28.12 -1.06 5.32
N SER A 140 27.77 0.23 5.18
CA SER A 140 26.45 0.69 5.57
C SER A 140 25.40 0.13 4.59
N PRO A 141 24.45 -0.73 5.02
CA PRO A 141 23.47 -1.40 4.18
C PRO A 141 22.32 -0.51 3.67
N ASP A 142 22.38 0.80 3.92
CA ASP A 142 21.21 1.63 4.22
C ASP A 142 20.43 2.22 3.02
N SER A 143 20.82 1.88 1.78
CA SER A 143 20.16 2.33 0.54
C SER A 143 19.44 1.19 -0.18
N MET A 144 20.08 0.02 -0.28
CA MET A 144 19.38 -1.22 -0.62
C MET A 144 18.47 -1.66 0.52
N ASP A 145 18.79 -1.40 1.79
CA ASP A 145 17.87 -1.66 2.88
C ASP A 145 16.65 -0.76 2.86
N ARG A 146 16.55 0.37 2.14
CA ARG A 146 15.30 1.13 2.08
C ARG A 146 14.33 0.67 0.99
N GLN A 147 14.84 0.21 -0.16
CA GLN A 147 14.02 -0.51 -1.16
C GLN A 147 13.74 -1.95 -0.73
N ARG A 148 14.70 -2.61 -0.09
CA ARG A 148 14.49 -3.90 0.56
C ARG A 148 13.67 -3.73 1.83
N GLU A 149 13.63 -2.63 2.55
CA GLU A 149 12.70 -2.42 3.68
C GLU A 149 11.33 -2.00 3.17
N GLY A 150 11.21 -1.30 2.04
CA GLY A 150 9.94 -1.05 1.36
C GLY A 150 9.33 -2.35 0.83
N ALA A 151 10.10 -3.13 0.08
CA ALA A 151 9.71 -4.44 -0.42
C ALA A 151 9.68 -5.53 0.66
N ARG A 152 10.54 -5.50 1.70
CA ARG A 152 10.41 -6.38 2.89
C ARG A 152 9.30 -5.89 3.80
N ARG A 153 8.89 -4.61 3.82
CA ARG A 153 7.66 -4.19 4.49
C ARG A 153 6.46 -4.66 3.69
N LEU A 154 6.42 -4.49 2.38
CA LEU A 154 5.34 -5.03 1.56
C LEU A 154 5.28 -6.57 1.63
N ARG A 155 6.43 -7.26 1.58
CA ARG A 155 6.55 -8.73 1.69
C ARG A 155 6.39 -9.24 3.12
N ALA A 156 6.82 -8.53 4.16
CA ALA A 156 6.58 -8.91 5.55
C ALA A 156 5.20 -8.46 6.03
N THR A 157 4.58 -7.47 5.41
CA THR A 157 3.16 -7.15 5.57
C THR A 157 2.36 -8.22 4.85
N ARG A 158 2.66 -8.58 3.59
CA ARG A 158 2.03 -9.72 2.89
C ARG A 158 2.29 -11.07 3.56
N ALA A 159 3.46 -11.30 4.17
CA ALA A 159 3.73 -12.52 4.94
C ALA A 159 3.06 -12.48 6.32
N ARG A 160 2.91 -11.31 6.95
CA ARG A 160 2.07 -11.14 8.16
C ARG A 160 0.58 -11.21 7.83
N ILE A 161 0.18 -10.84 6.63
CA ILE A 161 -1.17 -11.00 6.08
C ILE A 161 -1.39 -12.48 5.83
N ALA A 162 -0.48 -13.21 5.18
CA ALA A 162 -0.58 -14.66 5.04
C ALA A 162 -0.54 -15.40 6.40
N GLU A 163 0.23 -14.88 7.36
CA GLU A 163 0.26 -15.39 8.75
C GLU A 163 -1.00 -15.01 9.53
N SER A 164 -1.59 -13.83 9.31
CA SER A 164 -2.89 -13.40 9.84
C SER A 164 -4.01 -14.18 9.21
N GLU A 165 -4.05 -14.35 7.89
CA GLU A 165 -5.02 -15.17 7.14
C GLU A 165 -4.94 -16.63 7.57
N ALA A 166 -3.75 -17.17 7.84
CA ALA A 166 -3.60 -18.49 8.44
C ALA A 166 -4.05 -18.55 9.91
N GLN A 167 -3.90 -17.47 10.68
CA GLN A 167 -4.40 -17.35 12.05
C GLN A 167 -5.91 -17.13 12.09
N ASP A 168 -6.47 -16.33 11.21
CA ASP A 168 -7.88 -16.01 11.04
C ASP A 168 -8.61 -17.22 10.48
N ALA A 169 -8.05 -17.95 9.51
CA ALA A 169 -8.57 -19.24 9.08
C ALA A 169 -8.46 -20.31 10.19
N ALA A 170 -7.45 -20.25 11.07
CA ALA A 170 -7.36 -21.13 12.23
C ALA A 170 -8.32 -20.72 13.36
N ILE A 171 -8.62 -19.43 13.52
CA ILE A 171 -9.62 -18.89 14.44
C ILE A 171 -11.02 -19.18 13.90
N GLU A 172 -11.26 -19.06 12.60
CA GLU A 172 -12.52 -19.46 11.95
C GLU A 172 -12.69 -20.98 11.96
N ALA A 173 -11.64 -21.76 11.75
CA ALA A 173 -11.69 -23.22 11.92
C ALA A 173 -11.97 -23.60 13.39
N ARG A 174 -11.37 -22.93 14.37
CA ARG A 174 -11.69 -23.10 15.80
C ARG A 174 -13.08 -22.61 16.15
N ARG A 175 -13.55 -21.50 15.58
CA ARG A 175 -14.92 -21.00 15.74
C ARG A 175 -15.93 -21.93 15.08
N ALA A 176 -15.58 -22.57 13.97
CA ALA A 176 -16.38 -23.61 13.33
C ALA A 176 -16.38 -24.92 14.13
N GLU A 177 -15.29 -25.20 14.87
CA GLU A 177 -15.17 -26.32 15.82
C GLU A 177 -15.93 -26.03 17.15
N ASP A 178 -15.96 -24.77 17.59
CA ASP A 178 -16.74 -24.25 18.74
C ASP A 178 -18.22 -24.01 18.40
N ALA A 179 -18.58 -23.93 17.12
CA ALA A 179 -19.96 -23.78 16.62
C ALA A 179 -20.74 -25.10 16.59
N ARG A 180 -20.46 -26.02 17.53
CA ARG A 180 -21.40 -27.07 17.89
C ARG A 180 -22.57 -26.42 18.62
N PRO A 181 -23.84 -26.68 18.24
CA PRO A 181 -24.98 -26.25 19.05
C PRO A 181 -24.84 -26.83 20.46
N ARG A 182 -24.74 -25.96 21.47
CA ARG A 182 -24.66 -26.36 22.89
C ARG A 182 -25.96 -27.04 23.29
N THR A 183 -25.86 -28.13 24.05
CA THR A 183 -27.04 -28.79 24.62
C THR A 183 -27.65 -27.93 25.73
N ALA A 184 -28.96 -28.05 25.97
CA ALA A 184 -29.65 -27.31 27.03
C ALA A 184 -29.01 -27.55 28.43
N ALA A 185 -28.44 -28.75 28.63
CA ALA A 185 -27.69 -29.10 29.85
C ALA A 185 -26.36 -28.34 29.98
N GLU A 186 -25.65 -28.11 28.88
CA GLU A 186 -24.40 -27.32 28.86
C GLU A 186 -24.68 -25.84 29.15
N GLN A 187 -25.77 -25.30 28.59
CA GLN A 187 -26.19 -23.92 28.84
C GLN A 187 -26.66 -23.71 30.29
N LEU A 188 -27.42 -24.66 30.86
CA LEU A 188 -27.84 -24.58 32.26
C LEU A 188 -26.66 -24.64 33.24
N ALA A 189 -25.66 -25.48 32.94
CA ALA A 189 -24.46 -25.60 33.78
C ALA A 189 -23.63 -24.31 33.81
N GLU A 190 -23.59 -23.57 32.69
CA GLU A 190 -22.93 -22.27 32.57
C GLU A 190 -23.67 -21.18 33.37
N ILE A 191 -25.00 -21.10 33.22
CA ILE A 191 -25.86 -20.17 33.98
C ILE A 191 -25.74 -20.43 35.49
N GLN A 192 -25.71 -21.69 35.92
CA GLN A 192 -25.51 -22.04 37.34
C GLN A 192 -24.11 -21.70 37.84
N ALA A 193 -23.09 -21.73 36.97
CA ALA A 193 -21.73 -21.34 37.32
C ALA A 193 -21.60 -19.81 37.49
N GLU A 194 -22.19 -19.04 36.57
CA GLU A 194 -22.26 -17.57 36.66
C GLU A 194 -23.07 -17.12 37.87
N THR A 195 -24.22 -17.75 38.12
CA THR A 195 -25.05 -17.48 39.30
C THR A 195 -24.27 -17.68 40.61
N ARG A 196 -23.43 -18.72 40.68
CA ARG A 196 -22.56 -18.96 41.84
C ARG A 196 -21.47 -17.90 41.98
N ALA A 197 -20.94 -17.38 40.86
CA ALA A 197 -19.99 -16.27 40.86
C ALA A 197 -20.65 -14.95 41.31
N ASP A 198 -21.88 -14.69 40.86
CA ASP A 198 -22.65 -13.49 41.20
C ASP A 198 -23.16 -13.50 42.65
N LEU A 199 -23.50 -14.69 43.18
CA LEU A 199 -23.78 -14.83 44.61
C LEU A 199 -22.52 -14.56 45.44
N ALA A 200 -21.36 -15.05 44.99
CA ALA A 200 -20.09 -14.84 45.69
C ALA A 200 -19.62 -13.38 45.68
N SER A 201 -20.01 -12.62 44.65
CA SER A 201 -19.74 -11.17 44.54
C SER A 201 -20.84 -10.30 45.17
N GLY A 202 -21.96 -10.90 45.60
CA GLY A 202 -23.09 -10.21 46.25
C GLY A 202 -24.00 -9.46 45.27
N LEU A 203 -23.91 -9.73 43.97
CA LEU A 203 -24.75 -9.15 42.92
C LEU A 203 -26.18 -9.70 42.95
N ILE A 204 -26.39 -10.90 43.50
CA ILE A 204 -27.70 -11.52 43.68
C ILE A 204 -27.88 -12.06 45.12
N SER A 205 -29.12 -12.18 45.56
CA SER A 205 -29.43 -12.69 46.90
C SER A 205 -29.32 -14.23 47.00
N PRO A 206 -29.07 -14.78 48.21
CA PRO A 206 -29.02 -16.23 48.43
C PRO A 206 -30.28 -16.97 47.97
N ASP A 207 -31.45 -16.34 48.10
CA ASP A 207 -32.73 -16.92 47.68
C ASP A 207 -32.87 -16.98 46.14
N GLN A 208 -32.28 -16.02 45.42
CA GLN A 208 -32.25 -16.02 43.95
C GLN A 208 -31.29 -17.08 43.40
N ALA A 209 -30.12 -17.25 44.03
CA ALA A 209 -29.18 -18.29 43.65
C ALA A 209 -29.73 -19.70 43.92
N ALA A 210 -30.42 -19.90 45.04
CA ALA A 210 -31.06 -21.17 45.39
C ALA A 210 -32.19 -21.57 44.42
N TRP A 211 -32.83 -20.59 43.77
CA TRP A 211 -33.86 -20.86 42.77
C TRP A 211 -33.25 -21.38 41.45
N ILE A 212 -32.16 -20.79 40.98
CA ILE A 212 -31.46 -21.18 39.74
C ILE A 212 -30.74 -22.54 39.89
N ASP A 213 -30.15 -22.81 41.05
CA ASP A 213 -29.51 -24.10 41.36
C ASP A 213 -30.53 -25.27 41.41
N ASN A 214 -31.84 -24.98 41.56
CA ASN A 214 -32.90 -26.00 41.61
C ASN A 214 -33.57 -26.26 40.24
N ILE A 215 -33.15 -25.58 39.17
CA ILE A 215 -33.63 -25.85 37.81
C ILE A 215 -33.02 -27.18 37.33
N GLN A 216 -33.86 -28.12 36.86
CA GLN A 216 -33.43 -29.37 36.24
C GLN A 216 -33.90 -29.46 34.79
N VAL A 217 -33.03 -29.96 33.90
CA VAL A 217 -33.40 -30.32 32.53
C VAL A 217 -34.05 -31.70 32.58
N GLU A 218 -35.34 -31.81 32.26
CA GLU A 218 -35.97 -33.11 32.02
C GLU A 218 -35.61 -33.59 30.60
N ASP A 219 -34.75 -34.60 30.51
CA ASP A 219 -34.44 -35.30 29.27
C ASP A 219 -35.62 -36.22 28.89
N GLU A 220 -36.61 -35.71 28.15
CA GLU A 220 -37.52 -36.57 27.37
C GLU A 220 -37.57 -36.17 25.88
N PRO A 221 -37.31 -37.11 24.95
CA PRO A 221 -37.32 -36.84 23.53
C PRO A 221 -38.76 -36.81 23.01
N GLY A 222 -39.27 -35.59 22.78
CA GLY A 222 -40.41 -35.35 21.89
C GLY A 222 -41.75 -35.07 22.55
N MET A 223 -41.87 -33.97 23.30
CA MET A 223 -43.08 -33.15 23.27
C MET A 223 -42.83 -31.76 23.91
N ASN A 224 -43.54 -30.76 23.40
CA ASN A 224 -43.39 -29.33 23.70
C ASN A 224 -43.38 -29.00 25.20
N ALA A 225 -42.42 -28.17 25.60
CA ALA A 225 -42.20 -27.70 26.97
C ALA A 225 -43.45 -27.04 27.60
N PRO A 226 -43.70 -27.23 28.91
CA PRO A 226 -44.77 -26.57 29.64
C PRO A 226 -44.45 -25.09 29.94
N SER A 227 -45.51 -24.29 30.02
CA SER A 227 -45.57 -22.83 29.86
C SER A 227 -44.57 -22.02 30.68
N ASN A 228 -43.72 -21.37 29.92
CA ASN A 228 -42.62 -20.51 30.29
C ASN A 228 -43.09 -19.08 30.64
N ASP A 229 -44.23 -18.85 31.30
CA ASP A 229 -44.83 -17.49 31.30
C ASP A 229 -44.03 -16.42 32.06
N ALA A 230 -43.17 -16.81 33.01
CA ALA A 230 -42.28 -15.88 33.73
C ALA A 230 -40.91 -15.73 33.05
N LEU A 231 -40.37 -16.82 32.49
CA LEU A 231 -39.10 -16.80 31.76
C LEU A 231 -39.30 -16.21 30.36
N ASP A 232 -40.41 -16.47 29.67
CA ASP A 232 -40.81 -15.76 28.45
C ASP A 232 -41.12 -14.30 28.76
N LYS A 233 -41.71 -13.91 29.89
CA LYS A 233 -41.88 -12.48 30.21
C LYS A 233 -40.56 -11.78 30.52
N TRP A 234 -39.60 -12.46 31.13
CA TRP A 234 -38.27 -11.90 31.39
C TRP A 234 -37.40 -11.90 30.13
N ILE A 235 -37.36 -13.00 29.37
CA ILE A 235 -36.72 -13.09 28.05
C ILE A 235 -37.38 -12.12 27.08
N GLN A 236 -38.71 -11.94 27.07
CA GLN A 236 -39.37 -10.94 26.24
C GLN A 236 -39.20 -9.51 26.78
N ALA A 237 -38.97 -9.30 28.08
CA ALA A 237 -38.65 -7.97 28.61
C ALA A 237 -37.18 -7.60 28.39
N ASP A 238 -36.27 -8.56 28.40
CA ASP A 238 -34.84 -8.42 28.15
C ASP A 238 -34.55 -8.39 26.64
N LEU A 239 -35.27 -9.21 25.84
CA LEU A 239 -35.34 -9.06 24.39
C LEU A 239 -36.14 -7.83 23.97
N ALA A 240 -37.13 -7.33 24.73
CA ALA A 240 -37.78 -6.05 24.42
C ALA A 240 -36.95 -4.84 24.84
N ALA A 241 -36.15 -4.95 25.91
CA ALA A 241 -35.16 -3.95 26.30
C ALA A 241 -33.94 -3.96 25.36
N ALA A 242 -33.59 -5.12 24.79
CA ALA A 242 -32.63 -5.26 23.70
C ALA A 242 -33.24 -4.96 22.31
N ALA A 243 -34.57 -5.01 22.15
CA ALA A 243 -35.26 -4.68 20.90
C ALA A 243 -35.61 -3.20 20.75
N THR A 244 -35.26 -2.35 21.71
CA THR A 244 -35.33 -0.89 21.53
C THR A 244 -34.09 -0.30 20.86
N GLU A 245 -32.97 -1.02 20.79
CA GLU A 245 -31.78 -0.64 20.03
C GLU A 245 -31.43 -1.73 19.02
N THR A 246 -32.00 -1.59 17.83
CA THR A 246 -31.72 -2.36 16.63
C THR A 246 -30.22 -2.34 16.30
N VAL A 247 -29.56 -3.47 16.53
CA VAL A 247 -28.13 -3.67 16.22
C VAL A 247 -27.88 -3.53 14.71
N PRO A 248 -26.89 -2.73 14.25
CA PRO A 248 -26.63 -2.58 12.82
C PRO A 248 -26.09 -3.87 12.18
N VAL A 249 -26.61 -4.20 11.00
CA VAL A 249 -26.28 -5.44 10.26
C VAL A 249 -25.71 -5.15 8.88
N GLY A 250 -24.79 -6.01 8.42
CA GLY A 250 -24.14 -5.85 7.12
C GLY A 250 -23.19 -4.65 7.06
N HIS A 251 -22.34 -4.62 6.03
CA HIS A 251 -21.23 -3.65 5.90
C HIS A 251 -21.71 -2.20 5.84
N GLY A 252 -22.66 -1.90 4.97
CA GLY A 252 -23.10 -0.53 4.69
C GLY A 252 -23.82 0.14 5.85
N GLN A 253 -24.76 -0.56 6.51
CA GLN A 253 -25.45 -0.02 7.69
C GLN A 253 -24.50 0.11 8.89
N ARG A 254 -23.57 -0.83 9.08
CA ARG A 254 -22.54 -0.74 10.13
C ARG A 254 -21.62 0.46 9.98
N LEU A 255 -21.15 0.74 8.77
CA LEU A 255 -20.32 1.91 8.51
C LEU A 255 -21.13 3.21 8.59
N ALA A 256 -22.35 3.24 8.05
CA ALA A 256 -23.23 4.41 8.14
C ALA A 256 -23.56 4.76 9.60
N HIS A 257 -23.83 3.74 10.44
CA HIS A 257 -24.05 3.89 11.87
C HIS A 257 -22.80 4.45 12.59
N LEU A 258 -21.63 3.85 12.36
CA LEU A 258 -20.36 4.33 12.92
C LEU A 258 -20.08 5.80 12.53
N HIS A 259 -20.29 6.14 11.26
CA HIS A 259 -20.12 7.50 10.76
C HIS A 259 -21.06 8.51 11.46
N ALA A 260 -22.33 8.14 11.63
CA ALA A 260 -23.30 8.95 12.34
C ALA A 260 -22.91 9.13 13.82
N LEU A 261 -22.49 8.05 14.50
CA LEU A 261 -22.05 8.09 15.90
C LEU A 261 -20.87 9.05 16.08
N VAL A 262 -19.84 8.92 15.25
CA VAL A 262 -18.67 9.80 15.28
C VAL A 262 -19.07 11.26 15.04
N ALA A 263 -19.95 11.53 14.08
CA ALA A 263 -20.42 12.87 13.78
C ALA A 263 -21.19 13.51 14.95
N VAL A 264 -22.08 12.74 15.57
CA VAL A 264 -22.86 13.13 16.75
C VAL A 264 -21.94 13.44 17.94
N ASN A 265 -20.99 12.55 18.24
CA ASN A 265 -20.04 12.73 19.33
C ASN A 265 -19.16 13.97 19.12
N GLN A 266 -18.74 14.22 17.87
CA GLN A 266 -18.01 15.43 17.51
C GLN A 266 -18.83 16.70 17.73
N ALA A 267 -20.11 16.69 17.39
CA ALA A 267 -20.98 17.83 17.62
C ALA A 267 -21.19 18.08 19.12
N ARG A 268 -21.39 17.02 19.91
CA ARG A 268 -21.51 17.10 21.38
C ARG A 268 -20.26 17.73 22.01
N ASP A 269 -19.07 17.17 21.74
CA ASP A 269 -17.80 17.66 22.28
C ASP A 269 -17.52 19.12 21.87
N ARG A 270 -17.81 19.50 20.62
CA ARG A 270 -17.62 20.89 20.17
C ARG A 270 -18.56 21.86 20.85
N ARG A 271 -19.85 21.52 20.95
CA ARG A 271 -20.86 22.37 21.63
C ARG A 271 -20.53 22.53 23.11
N GLU A 272 -20.11 21.45 23.78
CA GLU A 272 -19.68 21.50 25.18
C GLU A 272 -18.46 22.40 25.36
N ARG A 273 -17.42 22.24 24.52
CA ARG A 273 -16.23 23.09 24.57
C ARG A 273 -16.54 24.55 24.32
N MET A 274 -17.39 24.86 23.34
CA MET A 274 -17.84 26.23 23.07
C MET A 274 -18.56 26.82 24.29
N PHE A 275 -19.46 26.06 24.91
CA PHE A 275 -20.17 26.49 26.11
C PHE A 275 -19.21 26.77 27.28
N VAL A 276 -18.24 25.88 27.53
CA VAL A 276 -17.21 26.05 28.56
C VAL A 276 -16.33 27.28 28.27
N ASP A 277 -15.91 27.46 27.01
CA ASP A 277 -15.11 28.61 26.59
C ASP A 277 -15.89 29.92 26.75
N MET A 278 -17.19 29.94 26.43
CA MET A 278 -18.08 31.10 26.63
C MET A 278 -18.13 31.49 28.11
N GLN A 279 -18.42 30.55 29.01
CA GLN A 279 -18.41 30.84 30.44
C GLN A 279 -17.05 31.33 30.94
N ALA A 280 -15.96 30.76 30.41
CA ALA A 280 -14.60 31.17 30.78
C ALA A 280 -14.26 32.58 30.27
N ALA A 281 -14.75 32.96 29.08
CA ALA A 281 -14.57 34.28 28.51
C ALA A 281 -15.38 35.34 29.27
N GLU A 282 -16.65 35.05 29.60
CA GLU A 282 -17.50 35.92 30.43
C GLU A 282 -16.83 36.25 31.78
N ARG A 283 -16.26 35.23 32.45
CA ARG A 283 -15.51 35.42 33.71
C ARG A 283 -14.27 36.31 33.57
N ARG A 284 -13.68 36.41 32.36
CA ARG A 284 -12.49 37.22 32.07
C ARG A 284 -12.84 38.64 31.60
N GLY A 285 -14.12 38.93 31.39
CA GLY A 285 -14.62 40.25 31.00
C GLY A 285 -14.80 40.44 29.49
N GLN A 286 -15.39 41.59 29.12
CA GLN A 286 -15.91 41.85 27.76
C GLN A 286 -14.89 41.61 26.64
N ALA A 287 -13.64 42.07 26.80
CA ALA A 287 -12.62 41.90 25.76
C ALA A 287 -12.30 40.42 25.45
N ALA A 288 -12.41 39.53 26.44
CA ALA A 288 -12.23 38.10 26.22
C ALA A 288 -13.47 37.47 25.54
N ALA A 289 -14.67 37.96 25.84
CA ALA A 289 -15.90 37.55 25.18
C ALA A 289 -15.90 37.97 23.70
N ASP A 290 -15.52 39.21 23.39
CA ASP A 290 -15.42 39.71 22.02
C ASP A 290 -14.40 38.91 21.20
N ALA A 291 -13.23 38.61 21.78
CA ALA A 291 -12.20 37.79 21.12
C ALA A 291 -12.65 36.33 20.91
N LEU A 292 -13.48 35.77 21.79
CA LEU A 292 -14.06 34.45 21.58
C LEU A 292 -15.14 34.49 20.49
N ALA A 293 -15.98 35.53 20.45
CA ALA A 293 -16.99 35.69 19.42
C ALA A 293 -16.36 35.76 18.02
N GLU A 294 -15.28 36.54 17.85
CA GLU A 294 -14.51 36.60 16.59
C GLU A 294 -13.97 35.22 16.20
N ARG A 295 -13.45 34.44 17.15
CA ARG A 295 -12.98 33.07 16.89
C ARG A 295 -14.10 32.11 16.48
N ILE A 296 -15.28 32.24 17.07
CA ILE A 296 -16.46 31.44 16.75
C ILE A 296 -16.93 31.78 15.32
N GLU A 297 -16.98 33.07 14.98
CA GLU A 297 -17.34 33.55 13.64
C GLU A 297 -16.38 33.00 12.57
N VAL A 298 -15.07 33.09 12.79
CA VAL A 298 -14.06 32.51 11.89
C VAL A 298 -14.20 30.99 11.76
N ALA A 299 -14.53 30.29 12.86
CA ALA A 299 -14.75 28.84 12.81
C ALA A 299 -16.03 28.48 12.02
N LEU A 300 -17.10 29.27 12.19
CA LEU A 300 -18.34 29.13 11.45
C LEU A 300 -18.12 29.35 9.95
N GLU A 301 -17.48 30.46 9.56
CA GLU A 301 -17.18 30.77 8.15
C GLU A 301 -16.38 29.64 7.48
N ARG A 302 -15.35 29.13 8.17
CA ARG A 302 -14.54 28.02 7.68
C ARG A 302 -15.35 26.74 7.48
N ASP A 303 -16.18 26.39 8.46
CA ASP A 303 -16.97 25.16 8.42
C ASP A 303 -18.12 25.27 7.40
N GLU A 304 -18.75 26.44 7.26
CA GLU A 304 -19.77 26.73 6.24
C GLU A 304 -19.22 26.66 4.82
N ALA A 305 -18.00 27.19 4.60
CA ALA A 305 -17.31 27.03 3.32
C ALA A 305 -17.07 25.54 2.97
N ALA A 306 -16.69 24.73 3.95
CA ALA A 306 -16.52 23.29 3.76
C ALA A 306 -17.85 22.56 3.48
N LEU A 307 -18.95 22.97 4.12
CA LEU A 307 -20.29 22.43 3.88
C LEU A 307 -20.85 22.82 2.50
N THR A 308 -20.42 23.95 1.96
CA THR A 308 -20.81 24.40 0.62
C THR A 308 -20.11 23.58 -0.47
N GLN A 309 -18.85 23.20 -0.25
CA GLN A 309 -18.01 22.46 -1.21
C GLN A 309 -18.08 20.94 -1.02
N LEU A 310 -19.15 20.42 -0.42
CA LEU A 310 -19.28 19.00 -0.11
C LEU A 310 -19.43 18.16 -1.39
N PRO A 311 -18.63 17.10 -1.59
CA PRO A 311 -18.79 16.22 -2.74
C PRO A 311 -20.07 15.38 -2.66
N ASP A 312 -20.80 15.27 -3.77
CA ASP A 312 -22.09 14.55 -3.82
C ASP A 312 -21.96 13.03 -3.58
N ASN A 313 -20.87 12.40 -3.99
CA ASN A 313 -20.68 10.93 -3.93
C ASN A 313 -19.44 10.51 -3.13
N ASN A 314 -19.29 11.07 -1.93
CA ASN A 314 -18.25 10.70 -0.97
C ASN A 314 -18.83 10.55 0.43
N ARG A 315 -19.06 9.29 0.83
CA ARG A 315 -19.68 8.96 2.13
C ARG A 315 -18.85 9.43 3.32
N ASP A 316 -17.52 9.38 3.22
CA ASP A 316 -16.60 9.73 4.30
C ASP A 316 -16.59 11.25 4.48
N ALA A 317 -16.63 12.00 3.37
CA ALA A 317 -16.76 13.45 3.39
C ALA A 317 -18.10 13.88 4.01
N ARG A 318 -19.21 13.21 3.65
CA ARG A 318 -20.54 13.46 4.24
C ARG A 318 -20.55 13.17 5.74
N ALA A 319 -19.91 12.10 6.19
CA ALA A 319 -19.77 11.80 7.61
C ALA A 319 -19.01 12.89 8.37
N ALA A 320 -17.83 13.30 7.87
CA ALA A 320 -17.06 14.38 8.47
C ALA A 320 -17.80 15.74 8.44
N ALA A 321 -18.60 15.98 7.40
CA ALA A 321 -19.44 17.17 7.26
C ALA A 321 -20.60 17.19 8.25
N LEU A 322 -21.22 16.03 8.54
CA LEU A 322 -22.37 15.94 9.44
C LEU A 322 -22.04 16.49 10.84
N GLY A 323 -20.87 16.17 11.40
CA GLY A 323 -20.48 16.69 12.72
C GLY A 323 -20.32 18.21 12.74
N LYS A 324 -19.80 18.80 11.65
CA LYS A 324 -19.74 20.27 11.47
C LYS A 324 -21.15 20.86 11.34
N ALA A 325 -21.99 20.25 10.50
CA ALA A 325 -23.35 20.71 10.25
C ALA A 325 -24.19 20.68 11.55
N LEU A 326 -24.11 19.61 12.33
CA LEU A 326 -24.78 19.50 13.64
C LEU A 326 -24.27 20.52 14.66
N THR A 327 -22.97 20.88 14.62
CA THR A 327 -22.41 21.92 15.49
C THR A 327 -23.03 23.29 15.19
N TRP A 328 -23.25 23.60 13.91
CA TRP A 328 -23.64 24.94 13.45
C TRP A 328 -25.11 25.07 13.02
N LYS A 329 -25.93 24.02 13.16
CA LYS A 329 -27.31 23.97 12.64
C LYS A 329 -28.19 25.15 13.05
N GLU A 330 -27.99 25.69 14.25
CA GLU A 330 -28.76 26.82 14.79
C GLU A 330 -28.25 28.19 14.30
N ALA A 331 -26.98 28.25 13.88
CA ALA A 331 -26.29 29.49 13.50
C ALA A 331 -26.16 29.68 11.99
N SER A 332 -26.32 28.63 11.18
CA SER A 332 -26.14 28.68 9.72
C SER A 332 -27.25 27.92 8.99
N PRO A 333 -27.99 28.58 8.07
CA PRO A 333 -28.96 27.92 7.19
C PRO A 333 -28.31 26.82 6.34
N VAL A 334 -27.08 27.05 5.86
CA VAL A 334 -26.33 26.05 5.09
C VAL A 334 -26.08 24.79 5.93
N ALA A 335 -25.72 24.96 7.20
CA ALA A 335 -25.55 23.84 8.12
C ALA A 335 -26.87 23.10 8.37
N ALA A 336 -27.97 23.81 8.61
CA ALA A 336 -29.30 23.21 8.79
C ALA A 336 -29.75 22.40 7.57
N ASP A 337 -29.55 22.93 6.36
CA ASP A 337 -29.86 22.25 5.11
C ASP A 337 -29.02 20.98 4.95
N ARG A 338 -27.71 21.04 5.24
CA ARG A 338 -26.82 19.87 5.16
C ARG A 338 -27.13 18.80 6.22
N VAL A 339 -27.55 19.18 7.43
CA VAL A 339 -28.05 18.19 8.41
C VAL A 339 -29.24 17.44 7.83
N THR A 340 -30.22 18.16 7.26
CA THR A 340 -31.43 17.55 6.68
C THR A 340 -31.08 16.61 5.53
N GLU A 341 -30.22 17.06 4.61
CA GLU A 341 -29.78 16.26 3.47
C GLU A 341 -29.04 14.98 3.89
N ILE A 342 -28.03 15.11 4.76
CA ILE A 342 -27.16 13.98 5.12
C ILE A 342 -27.93 12.97 5.98
N THR A 343 -28.71 13.42 6.97
CA THR A 343 -29.51 12.52 7.81
C THR A 343 -30.64 11.85 7.02
N GLY A 344 -31.27 12.57 6.09
CA GLY A 344 -32.23 11.99 5.15
C GLY A 344 -31.61 10.90 4.28
N ALA A 345 -30.39 11.11 3.76
CA ALA A 345 -29.67 10.11 2.99
C ALA A 345 -29.28 8.88 3.84
N LEU A 346 -28.81 9.07 5.08
CA LEU A 346 -28.49 7.98 6.00
C LEU A 346 -29.72 7.10 6.32
N ARG A 347 -30.86 7.75 6.56
CA ARG A 347 -32.14 7.05 6.78
C ARG A 347 -32.58 6.29 5.54
N GLN A 348 -32.59 6.94 4.38
CA GLN A 348 -33.10 6.35 3.15
C GLN A 348 -32.22 5.21 2.63
N GLN A 349 -30.89 5.33 2.74
CA GLN A 349 -29.96 4.37 2.15
C GLN A 349 -29.61 3.21 3.09
N TRP A 350 -29.64 3.43 4.40
CA TRP A 350 -29.13 2.47 5.37
C TRP A 350 -29.99 2.32 6.62
N GLY A 351 -31.16 2.99 6.70
CA GLY A 351 -32.02 2.93 7.89
C GLY A 351 -31.36 3.51 9.14
N VAL A 352 -30.34 4.37 8.99
CA VAL A 352 -29.67 5.00 10.14
C VAL A 352 -30.43 6.26 10.51
N LEU A 353 -30.95 6.30 11.74
CA LEU A 353 -31.70 7.41 12.30
C LEU A 353 -30.76 8.27 13.14
N VAL A 354 -30.77 9.58 12.89
CA VAL A 354 -30.02 10.54 13.71
C VAL A 354 -31.03 11.46 14.38
N ASP A 355 -31.12 11.40 15.71
CA ASP A 355 -31.85 12.40 16.47
C ASP A 355 -30.97 13.65 16.54
N ILE A 356 -31.41 14.70 15.85
CA ILE A 356 -30.65 15.93 15.69
C ILE A 356 -30.65 16.77 16.98
N ASP A 357 -31.63 16.57 17.87
CA ASP A 357 -31.83 17.36 19.08
C ASP A 357 -31.21 16.68 20.30
N GLU A 358 -31.44 15.37 20.47
CA GLU A 358 -30.76 14.56 21.48
C GLU A 358 -29.32 14.23 21.09
N LEU A 359 -28.96 14.49 19.82
CA LEU A 359 -27.70 14.09 19.22
C LEU A 359 -27.48 12.60 19.49
N SER A 360 -28.41 11.74 19.11
CA SER A 360 -28.31 10.29 19.29
C SER A 360 -28.43 9.59 17.94
N VAL A 361 -28.03 8.32 17.88
CA VAL A 361 -28.08 7.52 16.65
C VAL A 361 -28.80 6.21 16.96
N GLY A 362 -29.74 5.85 16.10
CA GLY A 362 -30.47 4.59 16.17
C GLY A 362 -30.60 3.96 14.79
N ILE A 363 -31.23 2.78 14.74
CA ILE A 363 -31.50 2.06 13.50
C ILE A 363 -33.03 1.91 13.33
N ASP A 364 -33.51 2.09 12.12
CA ASP A 364 -34.91 1.85 11.76
C ASP A 364 -35.17 0.32 11.70
N PRO A 365 -35.99 -0.25 12.62
CA PRO A 365 -36.28 -1.69 12.64
C PRO A 365 -36.98 -2.21 11.40
N GLU A 366 -37.67 -1.34 10.66
CA GLU A 366 -38.42 -1.72 9.46
C GLU A 366 -37.54 -1.65 8.20
N PHE A 367 -36.32 -1.13 8.30
CA PHE A 367 -35.43 -0.99 7.16
C PHE A 367 -34.73 -2.31 6.80
N ASP A 368 -34.91 -2.75 5.55
CA ASP A 368 -34.23 -3.93 5.03
C ASP A 368 -32.77 -3.63 4.63
N ALA A 369 -31.89 -3.63 5.63
CA ALA A 369 -30.47 -3.40 5.46
C ALA A 369 -29.77 -4.46 4.59
N ARG A 370 -30.29 -5.70 4.56
CA ARG A 370 -29.73 -6.77 3.74
C ARG A 370 -29.98 -6.45 2.27
N THR A 371 -31.22 -6.14 1.89
CA THR A 371 -31.53 -5.78 0.50
C THR A 371 -30.76 -4.54 0.07
N ALA A 372 -30.69 -3.49 0.90
CA ALA A 372 -29.91 -2.28 0.61
C ALA A 372 -28.41 -2.58 0.38
N GLN A 373 -27.84 -3.51 1.17
CA GLN A 373 -26.45 -3.96 1.01
C GLN A 373 -26.24 -4.67 -0.33
N VAL A 374 -27.15 -5.56 -0.72
CA VAL A 374 -27.07 -6.30 -1.98
C VAL A 374 -27.24 -5.37 -3.17
N GLU A 375 -28.15 -4.41 -3.10
CA GLU A 375 -28.29 -3.38 -4.13
C GLU A 375 -27.01 -2.54 -4.29
N ALA A 376 -26.33 -2.20 -3.19
CA ALA A 376 -25.04 -1.50 -3.25
C ALA A 376 -23.97 -2.32 -3.97
N GLN A 377 -23.92 -3.62 -3.71
CA GLN A 377 -23.01 -4.54 -4.40
C GLN A 377 -23.38 -4.72 -5.87
N ALA A 378 -24.67 -4.84 -6.20
CA ALA A 378 -25.16 -4.92 -7.58
C ALA A 378 -24.81 -3.65 -8.37
N ARG A 379 -24.89 -2.46 -7.74
CA ARG A 379 -24.43 -1.21 -8.36
C ARG A 379 -22.92 -1.22 -8.62
N ALA A 380 -22.10 -1.73 -7.70
CA ALA A 380 -20.66 -1.84 -7.91
C ALA A 380 -20.30 -2.79 -9.06
N VAL A 381 -20.95 -3.96 -9.13
CA VAL A 381 -20.85 -4.89 -10.27
C VAL A 381 -21.26 -4.17 -11.56
N ARG A 382 -22.38 -3.46 -11.56
CA ARG A 382 -22.87 -2.73 -12.74
C ARG A 382 -21.88 -1.67 -13.24
N VAL A 383 -21.26 -0.92 -12.33
CA VAL A 383 -20.20 0.06 -12.67
C VAL A 383 -19.05 -0.62 -13.41
N ARG A 384 -18.62 -1.80 -12.93
CA ARG A 384 -17.55 -2.59 -13.55
C ARG A 384 -17.95 -3.14 -14.93
N GLU A 385 -19.20 -3.56 -15.10
CA GLU A 385 -19.70 -4.02 -16.40
C GLU A 385 -19.78 -2.89 -17.43
N LEU A 386 -20.33 -1.73 -17.04
CA LEU A 386 -20.42 -0.56 -17.91
C LEU A 386 -19.04 -0.03 -18.30
N ALA A 387 -18.08 -0.10 -17.38
CA ALA A 387 -16.67 0.17 -17.69
C ALA A 387 -16.15 -0.77 -18.78
N ALA A 388 -16.44 -2.07 -18.70
CA ALA A 388 -16.02 -3.02 -19.74
C ALA A 388 -16.66 -2.71 -21.10
N VAL A 389 -17.95 -2.38 -21.13
CA VAL A 389 -18.63 -1.93 -22.36
C VAL A 389 -17.95 -0.70 -22.96
N ASP A 390 -17.68 0.34 -22.14
CA ASP A 390 -17.06 1.59 -22.60
C ASP A 390 -15.65 1.37 -23.15
N VAL A 391 -14.81 0.61 -22.44
CA VAL A 391 -13.44 0.33 -22.89
C VAL A 391 -13.43 -0.51 -24.16
N VAL A 392 -14.28 -1.53 -24.25
CA VAL A 392 -14.41 -2.37 -25.46
C VAL A 392 -14.90 -1.56 -26.66
N ALA A 393 -15.85 -0.64 -26.46
CA ALA A 393 -16.30 0.28 -27.50
C ALA A 393 -15.18 1.21 -28.01
N GLY A 394 -14.17 1.47 -27.17
CA GLY A 394 -12.97 2.23 -27.52
C GLY A 394 -11.91 1.46 -28.32
N LEU A 395 -12.01 0.12 -28.43
CA LEU A 395 -11.02 -0.68 -29.14
C LEU A 395 -10.99 -0.38 -30.65
N ALA A 396 -9.78 -0.44 -31.22
CA ALA A 396 -9.52 -0.24 -32.65
C ALA A 396 -9.76 -1.55 -33.43
N LEU A 397 -11.03 -1.94 -33.55
CA LEU A 397 -11.47 -3.14 -34.28
C LEU A 397 -12.00 -2.77 -35.68
N PRO A 398 -11.99 -3.71 -36.66
CA PRO A 398 -12.74 -3.55 -37.91
C PRO A 398 -14.21 -3.22 -37.65
N GLU A 399 -14.82 -2.34 -38.45
CA GLU A 399 -16.19 -1.80 -38.17
C GLU A 399 -17.26 -2.90 -38.04
N ASP A 400 -17.19 -3.95 -38.86
CA ASP A 400 -18.10 -5.10 -38.80
C ASP A 400 -17.91 -5.93 -37.53
N VAL A 401 -16.66 -6.15 -37.13
CA VAL A 401 -16.31 -6.82 -35.86
C VAL A 401 -16.75 -5.97 -34.67
N LYS A 402 -16.51 -4.66 -34.72
CA LYS A 402 -16.86 -3.70 -33.67
C LYS A 402 -18.37 -3.65 -33.44
N ALA A 403 -19.17 -3.66 -34.51
CA ALA A 403 -20.62 -3.73 -34.42
C ALA A 403 -21.08 -5.03 -33.75
N ALA A 404 -20.56 -6.19 -34.19
CA ALA A 404 -20.92 -7.49 -33.62
C ALA A 404 -20.51 -7.63 -32.14
N VAL A 405 -19.31 -7.18 -31.77
CA VAL A 405 -18.85 -7.14 -30.37
C VAL A 405 -19.72 -6.19 -29.55
N GLY A 406 -20.03 -5.01 -30.08
CA GLY A 406 -20.89 -4.02 -29.41
C GLY A 406 -22.29 -4.56 -29.11
N GLU A 407 -22.89 -5.31 -30.04
CA GLU A 407 -24.18 -5.98 -29.82
C GLU A 407 -24.11 -7.00 -28.68
N VAL A 408 -23.06 -7.84 -28.64
CA VAL A 408 -22.86 -8.81 -27.56
C VAL A 408 -22.63 -8.13 -26.22
N MET A 409 -21.76 -7.12 -26.17
CA MET A 409 -21.47 -6.37 -24.94
C MET A 409 -22.70 -5.64 -24.40
N THR A 410 -23.49 -5.03 -25.29
CA THR A 410 -24.74 -4.35 -24.90
C THR A 410 -25.74 -5.36 -24.35
N ALA A 411 -25.96 -6.47 -25.07
CA ALA A 411 -26.88 -7.53 -24.64
C ALA A 411 -26.49 -8.13 -23.28
N TRP A 412 -25.21 -8.37 -23.04
CA TRP A 412 -24.69 -8.83 -21.75
C TRP A 412 -24.93 -7.80 -20.64
N SER A 413 -24.63 -6.54 -20.92
CA SER A 413 -24.79 -5.47 -19.95
C SER A 413 -26.28 -5.18 -19.64
N ASP A 414 -27.19 -5.41 -20.60
CA ASP A 414 -28.63 -5.23 -20.42
C ASP A 414 -29.30 -6.48 -19.83
N GLN A 415 -28.60 -7.62 -19.76
CA GLN A 415 -29.09 -8.86 -19.18
C GLN A 415 -29.31 -8.69 -17.67
N TYR A 416 -30.57 -8.71 -17.24
CA TYR A 416 -31.02 -8.76 -15.85
C TYR A 416 -30.73 -7.54 -14.95
N PHE A 417 -30.97 -6.33 -15.42
CA PHE A 417 -31.35 -5.26 -14.48
C PHE A 417 -32.87 -5.27 -14.26
N GLU A 418 -33.39 -6.35 -13.65
CA GLU A 418 -34.75 -6.36 -13.11
C GLU A 418 -34.65 -6.15 -11.58
N PRO A 419 -35.15 -5.02 -11.04
CA PRO A 419 -35.01 -4.65 -9.62
C PRO A 419 -35.61 -5.63 -8.60
N GLU A 420 -36.25 -6.70 -9.05
CA GLU A 420 -37.06 -7.58 -8.21
C GLU A 420 -36.22 -8.60 -7.41
N ASP A 421 -34.96 -8.87 -7.80
CA ASP A 421 -34.01 -9.67 -6.99
C ASP A 421 -32.52 -9.31 -7.25
N PRO A 422 -31.98 -8.29 -6.55
CA PRO A 422 -30.58 -7.87 -6.66
C PRO A 422 -29.55 -8.96 -6.27
N GLN A 423 -29.93 -9.93 -5.43
CA GLN A 423 -29.01 -10.98 -4.95
C GLN A 423 -28.67 -11.94 -6.08
N VAL A 424 -29.69 -12.33 -6.86
CA VAL A 424 -29.50 -13.20 -8.02
C VAL A 424 -28.55 -12.57 -9.05
N TYR A 425 -28.59 -11.26 -9.23
CA TYR A 425 -27.70 -10.55 -10.16
C TYR A 425 -26.22 -10.63 -9.74
N VAL A 426 -25.95 -10.47 -8.44
CA VAL A 426 -24.60 -10.60 -7.86
C VAL A 426 -24.14 -12.06 -7.91
N ASP A 427 -24.96 -13.01 -7.48
CA ASP A 427 -24.60 -14.44 -7.42
C ASP A 427 -24.35 -15.04 -8.81
N LYS A 428 -25.05 -14.54 -9.83
CA LYS A 428 -24.88 -15.00 -11.22
C LYS A 428 -23.74 -14.31 -11.97
N GLU A 429 -22.99 -13.42 -11.34
CA GLU A 429 -21.87 -12.71 -11.98
C GLU A 429 -20.87 -13.65 -12.71
N PRO A 430 -20.44 -14.80 -12.14
CA PRO A 430 -19.55 -15.72 -12.85
C PRO A 430 -20.20 -16.41 -14.05
N TYR A 431 -21.49 -16.75 -13.95
CA TYR A 431 -22.24 -17.41 -15.01
C TYR A 431 -22.49 -16.48 -16.20
N ARG A 432 -22.94 -15.24 -15.94
CA ARG A 432 -23.15 -14.22 -16.99
C ARG A 432 -21.87 -13.90 -17.74
N TYR A 433 -20.73 -13.98 -17.07
CA TYR A 433 -19.42 -13.82 -17.70
C TYR A 433 -19.02 -15.02 -18.56
N GLY A 434 -19.26 -16.25 -18.11
CA GLY A 434 -19.07 -17.43 -18.95
C GLY A 434 -19.93 -17.39 -20.22
N GLU A 435 -21.16 -16.88 -20.12
CA GLU A 435 -22.03 -16.60 -21.27
C GLU A 435 -21.44 -15.53 -22.19
N LEU A 436 -20.97 -14.40 -21.64
CA LEU A 436 -20.30 -13.35 -22.41
C LEU A 436 -19.12 -13.89 -23.23
N LEU A 437 -18.19 -14.63 -22.59
CA LEU A 437 -17.05 -15.21 -23.28
C LEU A 437 -17.48 -16.19 -24.38
N THR A 438 -18.55 -16.96 -24.14
CA THR A 438 -19.10 -17.88 -25.13
C THR A 438 -19.66 -17.12 -26.35
N GLU A 439 -20.39 -16.03 -26.14
CA GLU A 439 -20.92 -15.21 -27.23
C GLU A 439 -19.83 -14.45 -27.98
N LEU A 440 -18.86 -13.85 -27.28
CA LEU A 440 -17.69 -13.22 -27.90
C LEU A 440 -16.84 -14.23 -28.71
N GLY A 441 -16.77 -15.48 -28.25
CA GLY A 441 -16.14 -16.59 -28.97
C GLY A 441 -16.75 -16.88 -30.35
N LYS A 442 -18.02 -16.53 -30.56
CA LYS A 442 -18.71 -16.72 -31.85
C LYS A 442 -18.38 -15.65 -32.89
N VAL A 443 -17.93 -14.47 -32.44
CA VAL A 443 -17.55 -13.37 -33.34
C VAL A 443 -16.23 -13.72 -34.03
N LYS A 444 -16.23 -13.69 -35.37
CA LYS A 444 -15.01 -13.96 -36.16
C LYS A 444 -14.14 -12.72 -36.24
N MET A 445 -12.90 -12.81 -35.78
CA MET A 445 -11.93 -11.73 -35.81
C MET A 445 -10.49 -12.30 -35.81
N PRO A 446 -9.47 -11.50 -36.18
CA PRO A 446 -8.06 -11.90 -36.05
C PRO A 446 -7.68 -12.27 -34.60
N ASP A 447 -6.73 -13.18 -34.42
CA ASP A 447 -6.28 -13.63 -33.09
C ASP A 447 -5.73 -12.47 -32.23
N THR A 448 -5.10 -11.48 -32.86
CA THR A 448 -4.60 -10.28 -32.17
C THR A 448 -5.73 -9.42 -31.60
N ASP A 449 -6.82 -9.29 -32.36
CA ASP A 449 -7.98 -8.49 -31.96
C ASP A 449 -8.76 -9.23 -30.86
N ARG A 450 -8.85 -10.57 -30.98
CA ARG A 450 -9.42 -11.44 -29.94
C ARG A 450 -8.65 -11.32 -28.63
N ALA A 451 -7.32 -11.44 -28.67
CA ALA A 451 -6.50 -11.34 -27.47
C ALA A 451 -6.62 -9.97 -26.79
N ALA A 452 -6.74 -8.88 -27.57
CA ALA A 452 -6.94 -7.54 -27.02
C ALA A 452 -8.32 -7.36 -26.37
N LEU A 453 -9.35 -7.93 -26.99
CA LEU A 453 -10.72 -7.94 -26.45
C LEU A 453 -10.79 -8.75 -25.15
N GLU A 454 -10.35 -10.00 -25.17
CA GLU A 454 -10.36 -10.90 -24.01
C GLU A 454 -9.58 -10.29 -22.84
N PHE A 455 -8.35 -9.81 -23.08
CA PHE A 455 -7.57 -9.14 -22.04
C PHE A 455 -8.28 -7.91 -21.45
N THR A 456 -8.95 -7.10 -22.28
CA THR A 456 -9.66 -5.91 -21.81
C THR A 456 -10.82 -6.25 -20.88
N VAL A 457 -11.60 -7.29 -21.24
CA VAL A 457 -12.71 -7.77 -20.41
C VAL A 457 -12.18 -8.37 -19.10
N ASP A 458 -11.09 -9.13 -19.16
CA ASP A 458 -10.50 -9.80 -17.99
C ASP A 458 -9.82 -8.82 -17.03
N TYR A 459 -9.15 -7.80 -17.56
CA TYR A 459 -8.46 -6.77 -16.78
C TYR A 459 -9.41 -6.05 -15.81
N LEU A 460 -10.61 -5.71 -16.27
CA LEU A 460 -11.63 -5.09 -15.44
C LEU A 460 -12.31 -6.08 -14.48
N ARG A 461 -11.85 -7.33 -14.36
CA ARG A 461 -12.35 -8.35 -13.44
C ARG A 461 -11.27 -9.00 -12.56
N ASP A 462 -10.03 -8.47 -12.58
CA ASP A 462 -8.84 -8.87 -11.78
C ASP A 462 -7.76 -9.71 -12.54
N ALA A 463 -7.99 -10.15 -13.79
CA ALA A 463 -6.99 -10.77 -14.68
C ALA A 463 -5.96 -11.75 -14.04
N VAL A 464 -6.40 -12.57 -13.07
CA VAL A 464 -5.52 -13.39 -12.24
C VAL A 464 -4.87 -14.55 -13.03
N ASP A 465 -5.57 -15.11 -14.02
CA ASP A 465 -5.14 -16.32 -14.75
C ASP A 465 -4.58 -16.05 -16.16
N VAL A 466 -4.21 -14.80 -16.46
CA VAL A 466 -3.67 -14.41 -17.78
C VAL A 466 -2.14 -14.45 -17.77
N ASP A 467 -1.51 -15.06 -18.80
CA ASP A 467 -0.07 -14.86 -19.03
C ASP A 467 0.17 -13.42 -19.52
N LEU A 468 0.73 -12.60 -18.63
CA LEU A 468 0.95 -11.18 -18.90
C LEU A 468 1.90 -10.91 -20.07
N LEU A 469 2.80 -11.86 -20.41
CA LEU A 469 3.65 -11.76 -21.60
C LEU A 469 2.88 -11.91 -22.91
N ASP A 470 1.70 -12.51 -22.90
CA ASP A 470 0.85 -12.72 -24.08
C ASP A 470 -0.20 -11.61 -24.26
N THR A 471 -0.25 -10.64 -23.34
CA THR A 471 -1.20 -9.52 -23.39
C THR A 471 -0.78 -8.46 -24.42
N PRO A 472 -1.68 -7.60 -24.92
CA PRO A 472 -1.30 -6.47 -25.77
C PRO A 472 -0.53 -5.38 -24.99
N VAL A 473 0.36 -4.67 -25.69
CA VAL A 473 0.99 -3.44 -25.16
C VAL A 473 0.00 -2.28 -25.33
N GLN A 474 -0.47 -1.71 -24.21
CA GLN A 474 -1.51 -0.65 -24.23
C GLN A 474 -1.00 0.73 -23.84
N VAL A 475 0.14 0.82 -23.14
CA VAL A 475 0.73 2.08 -22.70
C VAL A 475 2.17 2.14 -23.22
N ASP A 476 2.54 3.26 -23.84
CA ASP A 476 3.93 3.51 -24.20
C ASP A 476 4.79 3.60 -22.93
N PRO A 477 5.87 2.81 -22.79
CA PRO A 477 6.76 2.92 -21.63
C PRO A 477 7.30 4.33 -21.38
N GLY A 478 7.51 5.11 -22.44
CA GLY A 478 7.93 6.51 -22.31
C GLY A 478 6.85 7.43 -21.74
N GLU A 479 5.58 7.17 -22.05
CA GLU A 479 4.43 7.90 -21.51
C GLU A 479 4.15 7.52 -20.04
N GLU A 480 4.28 6.25 -19.67
CA GLU A 480 4.21 5.79 -18.27
C GLU A 480 5.23 6.51 -17.39
N ALA A 481 6.48 6.60 -17.87
CA ALA A 481 7.59 7.14 -17.10
C ALA A 481 7.40 8.64 -16.74
N ARG A 482 6.59 9.40 -17.50
CA ARG A 482 6.28 10.80 -17.17
C ARG A 482 5.57 10.94 -15.82
N GLY A 483 4.69 9.99 -15.47
CA GLY A 483 3.97 9.99 -14.20
C GLY A 483 4.91 9.92 -12.98
N ARG A 484 6.01 9.18 -13.09
CA ARG A 484 6.98 8.98 -12.00
C ARG A 484 8.10 10.01 -11.98
N ALA A 485 8.21 10.84 -13.02
CA ALA A 485 9.33 11.76 -13.21
C ALA A 485 9.54 12.73 -12.04
N ALA A 486 8.46 13.34 -11.52
CA ALA A 486 8.55 14.31 -10.44
C ALA A 486 9.12 13.69 -9.15
N LYS A 487 8.62 12.51 -8.76
CA LYS A 487 9.12 11.73 -7.61
C LYS A 487 10.58 11.33 -7.81
N MET A 488 10.94 10.93 -9.03
CA MET A 488 12.30 10.52 -9.38
C MET A 488 13.30 11.67 -9.31
N LEU A 489 12.92 12.86 -9.81
CA LEU A 489 13.72 14.08 -9.74
C LEU A 489 13.86 14.59 -8.29
N ASP A 490 12.79 14.52 -7.48
CA ASP A 490 12.86 14.86 -6.05
C ASP A 490 13.80 13.92 -5.29
N TYR A 491 13.73 12.61 -5.55
CA TYR A 491 14.66 11.66 -4.95
C TYR A 491 16.10 11.86 -5.43
N PHE A 492 16.31 12.21 -6.70
CA PHE A 492 17.62 12.56 -7.22
C PHE A 492 18.19 13.81 -6.52
N ALA A 493 17.38 14.86 -6.35
CA ALA A 493 17.77 16.08 -5.62
C ALA A 493 18.16 15.80 -4.16
N ARG A 494 17.55 14.79 -3.53
CA ARG A 494 17.86 14.35 -2.16
C ARG A 494 19.01 13.35 -2.07
N GLY A 495 19.64 12.98 -3.19
CA GLY A 495 20.68 11.96 -3.25
C GLY A 495 20.18 10.54 -2.91
N GLN A 496 18.89 10.28 -3.13
CA GLN A 496 18.21 9.02 -2.77
C GLN A 496 18.08 8.06 -3.96
N VAL A 497 18.35 8.51 -5.19
CA VAL A 497 18.36 7.68 -6.40
C VAL A 497 19.76 7.60 -6.98
N GLN A 498 20.19 6.39 -7.35
CA GLN A 498 21.46 6.19 -8.03
C GLN A 498 21.38 6.65 -9.49
N PRO A 499 22.44 7.26 -10.05
CA PRO A 499 22.46 7.71 -11.43
C PRO A 499 22.13 6.62 -12.47
N GLY A 500 22.56 5.38 -12.23
CA GLY A 500 22.27 4.25 -13.14
C GLY A 500 20.78 3.93 -13.24
N ARG A 501 20.08 3.90 -12.10
CA ARG A 501 18.61 3.70 -12.07
C ARG A 501 17.88 4.84 -12.76
N MET A 502 18.32 6.07 -12.53
CA MET A 502 17.78 7.25 -13.23
C MET A 502 17.97 7.12 -14.75
N ALA A 503 19.13 6.62 -15.21
CA ALA A 503 19.40 6.43 -16.63
C ALA A 503 18.52 5.33 -17.27
N GLU A 504 18.29 4.21 -16.57
CA GLU A 504 17.39 3.14 -17.03
C GLU A 504 15.97 3.66 -17.22
N GLU A 505 15.45 4.40 -16.24
CA GLU A 505 14.10 4.96 -16.31
C GLU A 505 13.97 6.06 -17.38
N ILE A 506 15.01 6.86 -17.59
CA ILE A 506 15.04 7.84 -18.68
C ILE A 506 15.13 7.14 -20.04
N SER A 507 15.77 5.97 -20.14
CA SER A 507 16.03 5.31 -21.43
C SER A 507 14.78 4.91 -22.20
N VAL A 508 13.66 4.65 -21.50
CA VAL A 508 12.39 4.27 -22.14
C VAL A 508 11.64 5.48 -22.72
N MET A 509 11.98 6.69 -22.28
CA MET A 509 11.35 7.94 -22.71
C MET A 509 11.74 8.33 -24.15
N THR A 510 10.95 9.20 -24.77
CA THR A 510 11.29 9.78 -26.08
C THR A 510 12.51 10.70 -25.97
N ALA A 511 13.29 10.87 -27.05
CA ALA A 511 14.48 11.74 -27.01
C ALA A 511 14.22 13.16 -26.45
N PRO A 512 13.13 13.87 -26.83
CA PRO A 512 12.79 15.16 -26.21
C PRO A 512 12.54 15.07 -24.70
N ASP A 513 11.84 14.03 -24.23
CA ASP A 513 11.57 13.84 -22.80
C ASP A 513 12.85 13.50 -22.02
N GLN A 514 13.75 12.71 -22.63
CA GLN A 514 15.06 12.43 -22.05
C GLN A 514 15.88 13.71 -21.88
N ASP A 515 15.85 14.61 -22.87
CA ASP A 515 16.56 15.87 -22.81
C ASP A 515 16.00 16.77 -21.72
N ALA A 516 14.68 16.84 -21.56
CA ALA A 516 14.01 17.55 -20.47
C ALA A 516 14.43 17.02 -19.08
N MET A 517 14.39 15.69 -18.89
CA MET A 517 14.85 15.06 -17.63
C MET A 517 16.32 15.37 -17.32
N ARG A 518 17.18 15.26 -18.33
CA ARG A 518 18.62 15.54 -18.18
C ARG A 518 18.90 17.01 -17.91
N GLU A 519 18.12 17.93 -18.47
CA GLU A 519 18.23 19.36 -18.20
C GLU A 519 17.96 19.66 -16.72
N VAL A 520 16.84 19.17 -16.18
CA VAL A 520 16.53 19.32 -14.75
C VAL A 520 17.58 18.63 -13.89
N GLY A 521 18.01 17.42 -14.26
CA GLY A 521 19.07 16.69 -13.55
C GLY A 521 20.41 17.45 -13.48
N ARG A 522 20.79 18.14 -14.57
CA ARG A 522 21.98 19.02 -14.58
C ARG A 522 21.79 20.23 -13.65
N ALA A 523 20.62 20.86 -13.68
CA ALA A 523 20.31 22.00 -12.81
C ALA A 523 20.32 21.61 -11.32
N ILE A 524 19.75 20.44 -10.97
CA ILE A 524 19.84 19.84 -9.62
C ILE A 524 21.31 19.65 -9.21
N THR A 525 22.12 19.05 -10.09
CA THR A 525 23.54 18.79 -9.81
C THR A 525 24.33 20.11 -9.63
N ALA A 526 23.94 21.16 -10.34
CA ALA A 526 24.50 22.50 -10.21
C ALA A 526 24.02 23.26 -8.96
N GLY A 527 23.14 22.66 -8.14
CA GLY A 527 22.59 23.29 -6.93
C GLY A 527 21.59 24.41 -7.21
N GLN A 528 20.98 24.43 -8.41
CA GLN A 528 19.97 25.42 -8.78
C GLN A 528 18.59 25.02 -8.23
N PRO A 529 17.76 25.99 -7.82
CA PRO A 529 16.36 25.72 -7.51
C PRO A 529 15.64 25.29 -8.79
N VAL A 530 15.00 24.13 -8.77
CA VAL A 530 14.25 23.59 -9.91
C VAL A 530 12.84 23.19 -9.50
N GLU A 531 11.90 23.35 -10.43
CA GLU A 531 10.61 22.68 -10.36
C GLU A 531 10.78 21.25 -10.86
N THR A 532 10.44 20.27 -10.03
CA THR A 532 10.61 18.84 -10.35
C THR A 532 9.44 18.29 -11.15
N ASP A 533 8.28 18.96 -11.13
CA ASP A 533 7.10 18.59 -11.92
C ASP A 533 7.15 19.21 -13.33
N ILE A 534 7.91 18.57 -14.22
CA ILE A 534 8.01 18.99 -15.62
C ILE A 534 6.84 18.50 -16.49
N TRP A 535 5.94 17.68 -15.94
CA TRP A 535 4.72 17.22 -16.64
C TRP A 535 3.47 17.35 -15.77
N PRO A 536 2.98 18.60 -15.54
CA PRO A 536 1.89 18.83 -14.61
C PRO A 536 0.62 18.05 -14.94
N GLY A 537 0.10 17.38 -13.92
CA GLY A 537 -1.12 16.59 -13.96
C GLY A 537 -0.95 15.16 -14.49
N TYR A 538 0.26 14.71 -14.84
CA TYR A 538 0.52 13.28 -15.08
C TYR A 538 0.41 12.48 -13.78
N VAL A 539 -0.27 11.33 -13.86
CA VAL A 539 -0.52 10.48 -12.69
C VAL A 539 0.64 9.53 -12.44
N ASP A 540 1.14 9.51 -11.21
CA ASP A 540 2.02 8.45 -10.72
C ASP A 540 1.17 7.22 -10.33
N ARG A 541 1.23 6.16 -11.15
CA ARG A 541 0.53 4.88 -10.92
C ARG A 541 0.92 4.23 -9.59
N GLU A 542 2.17 4.36 -9.15
CA GLU A 542 2.59 3.82 -7.84
C GLU A 542 1.90 4.57 -6.71
N HIS A 543 1.82 5.90 -6.82
CA HIS A 543 1.14 6.71 -5.82
C HIS A 543 -0.35 6.38 -5.73
N VAL A 544 -1.03 6.24 -6.86
CA VAL A 544 -2.45 5.84 -6.85
C VAL A 544 -2.65 4.45 -6.25
N SER A 545 -1.75 3.50 -6.52
CA SER A 545 -1.79 2.17 -5.90
C SER A 545 -1.63 2.24 -4.39
N GLU A 546 -0.69 3.05 -3.90
CA GLU A 546 -0.49 3.26 -2.47
C GLU A 546 -1.71 3.91 -1.81
N GLU A 547 -2.31 4.91 -2.44
CA GLU A 547 -3.52 5.56 -1.90
C GLU A 547 -4.74 4.63 -1.90
N LEU A 548 -4.91 3.77 -2.91
CA LEU A 548 -5.94 2.71 -2.91
C LEU A 548 -5.72 1.69 -1.79
N MET A 549 -4.47 1.24 -1.61
CA MET A 549 -4.09 0.35 -0.51
C MET A 549 -4.42 0.98 0.84
N PHE A 550 -4.03 2.23 1.08
CA PHE A 550 -4.34 2.90 2.34
C PHE A 550 -5.83 3.18 2.52
N TYR A 551 -6.57 3.44 1.44
CA TYR A 551 -8.02 3.58 1.50
C TYR A 551 -8.71 2.26 1.92
N ALA A 552 -8.30 1.13 1.33
CA ALA A 552 -8.80 -0.19 1.69
C ALA A 552 -8.46 -0.58 3.13
N MET A 553 -7.21 -0.32 3.57
CA MET A 553 -6.79 -0.56 4.96
C MET A 553 -7.65 0.23 5.96
N ASP A 554 -7.89 1.51 5.69
CA ASP A 554 -8.70 2.35 6.58
C ASP A 554 -10.17 1.93 6.58
N ALA A 555 -10.72 1.52 5.44
CA ALA A 555 -12.07 0.97 5.36
C ALA A 555 -12.21 -0.30 6.21
N GLY A 556 -11.25 -1.22 6.13
CA GLY A 556 -11.20 -2.42 6.96
C GLY A 556 -11.03 -2.10 8.45
N ASP A 557 -10.21 -1.11 8.80
CA ASP A 557 -10.06 -0.62 10.17
C ASP A 557 -11.39 -0.09 10.74
N LEU A 558 -12.12 0.72 9.97
CA LEU A 558 -13.42 1.26 10.38
C LEU A 558 -14.47 0.15 10.53
N LEU A 559 -14.46 -0.85 9.66
CA LEU A 559 -15.34 -2.01 9.80
C LEU A 559 -15.04 -2.76 11.11
N ARG A 560 -13.76 -2.98 11.44
CA ARG A 560 -13.37 -3.61 12.72
C ARG A 560 -13.79 -2.80 13.94
N VAL A 561 -13.75 -1.47 13.88
CA VAL A 561 -14.28 -0.61 14.95
C VAL A 561 -15.80 -0.78 15.07
N SER A 562 -16.52 -0.83 13.94
CA SER A 562 -17.97 -1.06 13.95
C SER A 562 -18.33 -2.45 14.49
N ASP A 563 -17.57 -3.48 14.11
CA ASP A 563 -17.75 -4.84 14.61
C ASP A 563 -17.50 -4.92 16.13
N TYR A 564 -16.50 -4.21 16.65
CA TYR A 564 -16.26 -4.11 18.08
C TYR A 564 -17.46 -3.49 18.81
N ILE A 565 -18.01 -2.38 18.31
CA ILE A 565 -19.19 -1.72 18.89
C ILE A 565 -20.39 -2.68 18.94
N VAL A 566 -20.56 -3.52 17.91
CA VAL A 566 -21.68 -4.46 17.82
C VAL A 566 -21.46 -5.72 18.68
N GLN A 567 -20.29 -6.35 18.58
CA GLN A 567 -20.02 -7.65 19.20
C GLN A 567 -19.76 -7.53 20.70
N GLU A 568 -19.15 -6.42 21.11
CA GLU A 568 -18.77 -6.15 22.50
C GLU A 568 -19.61 -5.02 23.08
N ALA A 569 -20.87 -4.87 22.66
CA ALA A 569 -21.75 -3.74 22.99
C ALA A 569 -21.82 -3.46 24.51
N ALA A 570 -21.87 -4.51 25.34
CA ALA A 570 -21.87 -4.37 26.80
C ALA A 570 -20.54 -3.83 27.35
N SER A 571 -19.41 -4.24 26.77
CA SER A 571 -18.07 -3.74 27.12
C SER A 571 -17.89 -2.31 26.60
N PHE A 572 -18.33 -2.03 25.38
CA PHE A 572 -18.29 -0.71 24.77
C PHE A 572 -19.14 0.31 25.54
N ALA A 573 -20.32 -0.09 26.03
CA ALA A 573 -21.14 0.77 26.90
C ALA A 573 -20.42 1.21 28.19
N GLN A 574 -19.42 0.44 28.65
CA GLN A 574 -18.56 0.80 29.77
C GLN A 574 -17.39 1.72 29.35
N GLU A 575 -17.00 1.70 28.07
CA GLU A 575 -15.94 2.50 27.46
C GLU A 575 -16.47 3.82 26.87
N ASP A 576 -17.07 4.68 27.71
CA ASP A 576 -17.53 6.06 27.38
C ASP A 576 -17.78 6.30 25.87
N PRO A 577 -18.89 5.73 25.31
CA PRO A 577 -19.18 5.75 23.87
C PRO A 577 -19.14 7.14 23.22
N GLU A 578 -19.37 8.18 24.01
CA GLU A 578 -19.36 9.59 23.59
C GLU A 578 -17.95 10.07 23.20
N ARG A 579 -16.90 9.32 23.57
CA ARG A 579 -15.50 9.62 23.21
C ARG A 579 -15.05 9.05 21.87
N LEU A 580 -15.83 8.14 21.28
CA LEU A 580 -15.55 7.54 19.97
C LEU A 580 -15.47 8.65 18.91
N GLY A 581 -14.37 8.68 18.16
CA GLY A 581 -14.09 9.74 17.20
C GLY A 581 -13.61 11.06 17.81
N VAL A 582 -13.66 11.25 19.13
CA VAL A 582 -13.22 12.48 19.82
C VAL A 582 -11.82 12.33 20.39
N THR A 583 -11.55 11.21 21.05
CA THR A 583 -10.25 10.97 21.71
C THR A 583 -9.40 9.87 21.07
N ASP A 584 -10.00 9.09 20.19
CA ASP A 584 -9.33 8.07 19.39
C ASP A 584 -8.89 8.63 18.02
N ASP A 585 -8.49 7.76 17.09
CA ASP A 585 -8.12 8.14 15.73
C ASP A 585 -9.23 7.92 14.70
N THR A 586 -10.45 7.56 15.11
CA THR A 586 -11.54 7.14 14.22
C THR A 586 -11.97 8.28 13.30
N LEU A 587 -12.19 9.50 13.83
CA LEU A 587 -12.47 10.67 13.00
C LEU A 587 -11.32 10.98 12.04
N LEU A 588 -10.07 10.89 12.50
CA LEU A 588 -8.91 11.14 11.64
C LEU A 588 -8.83 10.12 10.49
N LYS A 589 -9.33 8.89 10.68
CA LYS A 589 -9.49 7.90 9.60
C LYS A 589 -10.56 8.35 8.61
N ILE A 590 -11.73 8.78 9.08
CA ILE A 590 -12.83 9.25 8.22
C ILE A 590 -12.39 10.47 7.39
N GLU A 591 -11.74 11.48 8.00
CA GLU A 591 -11.30 12.69 7.30
C GLU A 591 -10.20 12.41 6.26
N ARG A 592 -9.24 11.51 6.57
CA ARG A 592 -8.21 11.13 5.59
C ARG A 592 -8.79 10.28 4.46
N MET A 593 -9.74 9.39 4.76
CA MET A 593 -10.47 8.62 3.74
C MET A 593 -11.23 9.54 2.81
N ALA A 594 -11.97 10.52 3.34
CA ALA A 594 -12.67 11.54 2.56
C ALA A 594 -11.71 12.24 1.57
N THR A 595 -10.56 12.68 2.06
CA THR A 595 -9.54 13.37 1.23
C THR A 595 -8.96 12.46 0.16
N ARG A 596 -8.56 11.23 0.52
CA ARG A 596 -7.99 10.24 -0.41
C ARG A 596 -8.97 9.86 -1.50
N ARG A 597 -10.23 9.65 -1.13
CA ARG A 597 -11.30 9.30 -2.07
C ARG A 597 -11.47 10.37 -3.15
N GLU A 598 -11.37 11.64 -2.80
CA GLU A 598 -11.40 12.75 -3.78
C GLU A 598 -10.14 12.79 -4.66
N GLN A 599 -8.96 12.53 -4.08
CA GLN A 599 -7.70 12.46 -4.85
C GLN A 599 -7.73 11.32 -5.87
N LEU A 600 -8.19 10.15 -5.47
CA LEU A 600 -8.35 8.97 -6.32
C LEU A 600 -9.38 9.23 -7.44
N ARG A 601 -10.52 9.87 -7.10
CA ARG A 601 -11.51 10.28 -8.11
C ARG A 601 -10.92 11.29 -9.10
N ALA A 602 -10.21 12.31 -8.62
CA ALA A 602 -9.59 13.31 -9.48
C ALA A 602 -8.54 12.70 -10.43
N ALA A 603 -7.76 11.71 -9.95
CA ALA A 603 -6.84 10.95 -10.79
C ALA A 603 -7.57 10.18 -11.90
N ALA A 604 -8.68 9.52 -11.57
CA ALA A 604 -9.51 8.81 -12.54
C ALA A 604 -10.14 9.78 -13.57
N GLU A 605 -10.72 10.89 -13.13
CA GLU A 605 -11.46 11.81 -14.01
C GLU A 605 -10.55 12.69 -14.88
N THR A 606 -9.50 13.25 -14.29
CA THR A 606 -8.73 14.36 -14.93
C THR A 606 -7.23 14.10 -15.05
N GLY A 607 -6.71 13.08 -14.37
CA GLY A 607 -5.28 12.79 -14.36
C GLY A 607 -4.76 12.41 -15.74
N LYS A 608 -3.59 12.90 -16.17
CA LYS A 608 -3.01 12.59 -17.49
C LYS A 608 -2.19 11.29 -17.45
N GLY A 609 -2.00 10.67 -18.61
CA GLY A 609 -1.17 9.48 -18.77
C GLY A 609 -1.83 8.16 -18.37
N LEU A 610 -3.08 8.18 -17.89
CA LEU A 610 -3.90 6.98 -17.67
C LEU A 610 -4.78 6.68 -18.89
N THR A 611 -4.86 5.39 -19.24
CA THR A 611 -5.81 4.85 -20.23
C THR A 611 -7.24 4.90 -19.70
N THR A 612 -8.23 4.81 -20.59
CA THR A 612 -9.65 4.70 -20.20
C THR A 612 -9.89 3.49 -19.28
N ALA A 613 -9.24 2.35 -19.56
CA ALA A 613 -9.33 1.15 -18.74
C ALA A 613 -8.81 1.36 -17.30
N GLU A 614 -7.67 2.04 -17.14
CA GLU A 614 -7.11 2.32 -15.80
C GLU A 614 -7.98 3.27 -14.98
N ARG A 615 -8.58 4.28 -15.62
CA ARG A 615 -9.53 5.20 -14.94
C ARG A 615 -10.76 4.48 -14.42
N HIS A 616 -11.31 3.59 -15.25
CA HIS A 616 -12.44 2.77 -14.87
C HIS A 616 -12.07 1.77 -13.78
N GLN A 617 -10.88 1.18 -13.83
CA GLN A 617 -10.40 0.27 -12.78
C GLN A 617 -10.31 0.99 -11.43
N ILE A 618 -9.78 2.22 -11.36
CA ILE A 618 -9.78 3.03 -10.13
C ILE A 618 -11.21 3.23 -9.61
N THR A 619 -12.13 3.62 -10.49
CA THR A 619 -13.53 3.90 -10.13
C THR A 619 -14.25 2.65 -9.62
N ALA A 620 -14.06 1.52 -10.29
CA ALA A 620 -14.66 0.24 -9.91
C ALA A 620 -14.11 -0.29 -8.58
N VAL A 621 -12.79 -0.19 -8.35
CA VAL A 621 -12.17 -0.61 -7.09
C VAL A 621 -12.64 0.26 -5.93
N LEU A 622 -12.77 1.57 -6.12
CA LEU A 622 -13.36 2.45 -5.11
C LEU A 622 -14.80 2.03 -4.76
N ALA A 623 -15.62 1.71 -5.76
CA ALA A 623 -16.98 1.24 -5.54
C ALA A 623 -17.03 -0.12 -4.80
N ASP A 624 -16.12 -1.04 -5.11
CA ASP A 624 -16.01 -2.32 -4.41
C ASP A 624 -15.58 -2.18 -2.94
N ILE A 625 -14.63 -1.27 -2.65
CA ILE A 625 -14.25 -0.94 -1.26
C ILE A 625 -15.43 -0.29 -0.53
N ASP A 626 -16.13 0.64 -1.20
CA ASP A 626 -17.26 1.36 -0.61
C ASP A 626 -18.39 0.40 -0.23
N CYS A 627 -18.77 -0.54 -1.10
CA CYS A 627 -19.82 -1.50 -0.81
C CYS A 627 -19.38 -2.73 0.01
N GLY A 628 -18.08 -2.87 0.30
CA GLY A 628 -17.54 -3.96 1.11
C GLY A 628 -17.27 -5.27 0.35
N ARG A 629 -17.27 -5.24 -0.98
CA ARG A 629 -16.74 -6.35 -1.81
C ARG A 629 -15.22 -6.50 -1.64
N ILE A 630 -14.53 -5.38 -1.42
CA ILE A 630 -13.12 -5.35 -0.98
C ILE A 630 -13.12 -4.81 0.46
N GLY A 631 -13.00 -5.71 1.43
CA GLY A 631 -12.91 -5.38 2.86
C GLY A 631 -11.49 -5.24 3.40
N HIS A 632 -10.49 -5.69 2.64
CA HIS A 632 -9.08 -5.69 3.05
C HIS A 632 -8.15 -5.43 1.86
N GLU A 633 -6.96 -4.87 2.09
CA GLU A 633 -6.02 -4.53 1.02
C GLU A 633 -5.48 -5.75 0.25
N SER A 634 -5.57 -6.95 0.83
CA SER A 634 -5.19 -8.19 0.14
C SER A 634 -6.19 -8.61 -0.94
N GLN A 635 -7.40 -8.04 -0.92
CA GLN A 635 -8.45 -8.26 -1.91
C GLN A 635 -8.43 -7.21 -3.03
N LEU A 636 -7.48 -6.25 -3.01
CA LEU A 636 -7.29 -5.34 -4.13
C LEU A 636 -6.84 -6.10 -5.37
N PRO A 637 -7.21 -5.63 -6.58
CA PRO A 637 -6.81 -6.32 -7.79
C PRO A 637 -5.31 -6.47 -7.91
N GLU A 638 -4.85 -7.65 -8.35
CA GLU A 638 -3.43 -7.93 -8.54
C GLU A 638 -2.87 -7.03 -9.65
N LEU A 639 -3.65 -6.84 -10.72
CA LEU A 639 -3.30 -6.01 -11.87
C LEU A 639 -4.12 -4.71 -11.88
N MET A 640 -3.56 -3.67 -11.27
CA MET A 640 -4.16 -2.32 -11.25
C MET A 640 -3.84 -1.47 -12.48
N TRP A 641 -2.82 -1.84 -13.26
CA TRP A 641 -2.31 -1.05 -14.37
C TRP A 641 -1.99 -1.92 -15.57
N VAL A 642 -2.13 -1.36 -16.77
CA VAL A 642 -1.89 -2.09 -18.02
C VAL A 642 -0.55 -1.75 -18.66
N ASP A 643 0.30 -0.98 -17.97
CA ASP A 643 1.64 -0.68 -18.44
C ASP A 643 2.60 -1.87 -18.29
N GLU A 644 3.61 -1.93 -19.14
CA GLU A 644 4.51 -3.08 -19.23
C GLU A 644 5.39 -3.23 -17.97
N ARG A 645 5.68 -2.15 -17.25
CA ARG A 645 6.49 -2.22 -16.03
C ARG A 645 5.72 -2.88 -14.91
N THR A 646 4.51 -2.40 -14.61
CA THR A 646 3.68 -2.97 -13.54
C THR A 646 3.22 -4.38 -13.87
N LYS A 647 2.87 -4.69 -15.13
CA LYS A 647 2.66 -6.09 -15.57
C LYS A 647 3.88 -6.96 -15.28
N SER A 648 5.09 -6.49 -15.60
CA SER A 648 6.32 -7.25 -15.32
C SER A 648 6.55 -7.44 -13.81
N GLU A 649 6.17 -6.48 -12.97
CA GLU A 649 6.26 -6.58 -11.51
C GLU A 649 5.28 -7.62 -10.95
N VAL A 650 4.04 -7.64 -11.46
CA VAL A 650 3.04 -8.65 -11.11
C VAL A 650 3.50 -10.04 -11.55
N ASP A 651 3.96 -10.20 -12.79
CA ASP A 651 4.46 -11.46 -13.30
C ASP A 651 5.72 -11.95 -12.54
N LEU A 652 6.58 -11.02 -12.13
CA LEU A 652 7.71 -11.33 -11.26
C LEU A 652 7.26 -11.84 -9.89
N LEU A 653 6.22 -11.26 -9.30
CA LEU A 653 5.63 -11.75 -8.05
C LEU A 653 5.05 -13.16 -8.21
N ARG A 654 4.33 -13.43 -9.31
CA ARG A 654 3.79 -14.75 -9.64
C ARG A 654 4.92 -15.78 -9.78
N SER A 655 5.93 -15.48 -10.59
CA SER A 655 7.07 -16.37 -10.85
C SER A 655 7.99 -16.57 -9.64
N ASN A 656 8.00 -15.65 -8.68
CA ASN A 656 8.79 -15.76 -7.46
C ASN A 656 8.09 -16.51 -6.31
N ARG A 657 6.80 -16.86 -6.45
CA ARG A 657 6.07 -17.61 -5.41
C ARG A 657 6.75 -18.95 -5.05
N PRO A 658 7.20 -19.78 -6.01
CA PRO A 658 7.98 -20.98 -5.70
C PRO A 658 9.30 -20.70 -4.97
N ALA A 659 9.95 -19.57 -5.25
CA ALA A 659 11.17 -19.17 -4.55
C ALA A 659 10.90 -18.83 -3.07
N ALA A 660 9.78 -18.16 -2.78
CA ALA A 660 9.34 -17.85 -1.43
C ALA A 660 8.99 -19.11 -0.63
N GLU A 661 8.27 -20.05 -1.26
CA GLU A 661 7.94 -21.35 -0.68
C GLU A 661 9.21 -22.16 -0.36
N LEU A 662 10.14 -22.24 -1.32
CA LEU A 662 11.41 -22.94 -1.13
C LEU A 662 12.24 -22.35 0.01
N SER A 663 12.32 -21.02 0.11
CA SER A 663 13.04 -20.32 1.17
C SER A 663 12.40 -20.57 2.55
N THR A 664 11.08 -20.51 2.62
CA THR A 664 10.32 -20.75 3.86
C THR A 664 10.47 -22.20 4.32
N ALA A 665 10.34 -23.16 3.40
CA ALA A 665 10.56 -24.57 3.68
C ALA A 665 12.01 -24.84 4.14
N THR A 666 13.00 -24.21 3.51
CA THR A 666 14.41 -24.30 3.91
C THR A 666 14.61 -23.80 5.34
N ARG A 667 14.07 -22.61 5.65
CA ARG A 667 14.17 -21.99 6.98
C ARG A 667 13.53 -22.87 8.04
N LYS A 668 12.32 -23.39 7.78
CA LYS A 668 11.59 -24.27 8.69
C LYS A 668 12.37 -25.56 8.97
N GLN A 669 12.78 -26.27 7.93
CA GLN A 669 13.48 -27.55 8.05
C GLN A 669 14.84 -27.42 8.76
N VAL A 670 15.60 -26.35 8.50
CA VAL A 670 16.87 -26.12 9.21
C VAL A 670 16.64 -25.76 10.68
N ARG A 671 15.60 -24.97 10.99
CA ARG A 671 15.22 -24.67 12.39
C ARG A 671 14.83 -25.93 13.15
N GLU A 672 14.04 -26.81 12.55
CA GLU A 672 13.64 -28.10 13.13
C GLU A 672 14.87 -28.96 13.45
N LEU A 673 15.80 -29.14 12.49
CA LEU A 673 17.04 -29.90 12.71
C LEU A 673 17.90 -29.35 13.86
N ILE A 674 17.97 -28.03 14.00
CA ILE A 674 18.74 -27.38 15.07
C ILE A 674 18.02 -27.55 16.42
N ALA A 675 16.69 -27.38 16.45
CA ALA A 675 15.89 -27.56 17.66
C ALA A 675 15.98 -29.00 18.18
N ASP A 676 15.89 -29.99 17.29
CA ASP A 676 15.99 -31.43 17.61
C ASP A 676 17.34 -31.82 18.22
N SER A 677 18.42 -31.06 17.93
CA SER A 677 19.73 -31.29 18.53
C SER A 677 19.78 -30.95 20.03
N GLY A 678 18.86 -30.13 20.52
CA GLY A 678 18.84 -29.63 21.90
C GLY A 678 20.01 -28.70 22.26
N ALA A 679 20.92 -28.41 21.33
CA ALA A 679 22.13 -27.63 21.59
C ALA A 679 21.88 -26.11 21.68
N VAL A 680 20.74 -25.63 21.16
CA VAL A 680 20.46 -24.20 21.02
C VAL A 680 19.11 -23.84 21.65
N GLU A 681 19.15 -22.99 22.67
CA GLU A 681 17.94 -22.40 23.26
C GLU A 681 17.48 -21.20 22.41
N PRO A 682 16.21 -21.15 21.94
CA PRO A 682 15.74 -20.13 20.98
C PRO A 682 15.94 -18.67 21.42
N ASP A 683 15.63 -18.37 22.68
CA ASP A 683 15.65 -16.99 23.21
C ASP A 683 17.06 -16.52 23.66
N SER A 684 18.01 -17.45 23.71
CA SER A 684 19.39 -17.16 24.05
C SER A 684 20.05 -16.23 23.02
N HIS A 685 21.15 -15.58 23.42
CA HIS A 685 21.93 -14.76 22.49
C HIS A 685 22.42 -15.59 21.29
N GLN A 686 22.86 -16.83 21.52
CA GLN A 686 23.33 -17.70 20.44
C GLN A 686 22.20 -18.25 19.59
N GLY A 687 21.02 -18.52 20.17
CA GLY A 687 19.81 -18.84 19.43
C GLY A 687 19.46 -17.76 18.40
N ARG A 688 19.51 -16.48 18.80
CA ARG A 688 19.29 -15.35 17.89
C ARG A 688 20.35 -15.22 16.80
N ILE A 689 21.63 -15.50 17.09
CA ILE A 689 22.69 -15.48 16.06
C ILE A 689 22.49 -16.60 15.04
N VAL A 690 22.20 -17.81 15.51
CA VAL A 690 21.90 -18.96 14.65
C VAL A 690 20.67 -18.68 13.80
N ASP A 691 19.60 -18.16 14.39
CA ASP A 691 18.35 -17.81 13.69
C ASP A 691 18.59 -16.79 12.55
N HIS A 692 19.40 -15.77 12.82
CA HIS A 692 19.80 -14.80 11.84
C HIS A 692 20.66 -15.44 10.72
N ALA A 693 21.58 -16.34 11.06
CA ALA A 693 22.38 -17.06 10.07
C ALA A 693 21.53 -17.97 9.16
N VAL A 694 20.54 -18.68 9.73
CA VAL A 694 19.56 -19.49 8.99
C VAL A 694 18.72 -18.62 8.07
N SER A 695 18.30 -17.45 8.55
CA SER A 695 17.55 -16.48 7.74
C SER A 695 18.39 -15.99 6.56
N ARG A 696 19.66 -15.61 6.79
CA ARG A 696 20.56 -15.16 5.72
C ARG A 696 20.80 -16.22 4.64
N ILE A 697 21.03 -17.48 5.00
CA ILE A 697 21.24 -18.53 3.98
C ILE A 697 19.94 -18.81 3.21
N SER A 698 18.79 -18.79 3.88
CA SER A 698 17.48 -18.98 3.25
C SER A 698 17.14 -17.84 2.27
N ASP A 699 17.54 -16.60 2.60
CA ASP A 699 17.44 -15.45 1.69
C ASP A 699 18.34 -15.63 0.46
N SER A 700 19.48 -16.32 0.59
CA SER A 700 20.34 -16.66 -0.54
C SER A 700 19.70 -17.71 -1.45
N VAL A 701 19.06 -18.73 -0.86
CA VAL A 701 18.28 -19.74 -1.60
C VAL A 701 17.15 -19.05 -2.39
N TYR A 702 16.45 -18.12 -1.76
CA TYR A 702 15.44 -17.28 -2.41
C TYR A 702 16.03 -16.50 -3.59
N SER A 703 17.15 -15.79 -3.41
CA SER A 703 17.77 -14.96 -4.46
C SER A 703 18.19 -15.80 -5.69
N VAL A 704 18.73 -16.99 -5.45
CA VAL A 704 19.06 -17.93 -6.54
C VAL A 704 17.78 -18.42 -7.23
N ALA A 705 16.75 -18.77 -6.47
CA ALA A 705 15.48 -19.29 -6.97
C ALA A 705 14.64 -18.25 -7.74
N GLU A 706 14.73 -16.97 -7.41
CA GLU A 706 14.11 -15.90 -8.21
C GLU A 706 14.91 -15.58 -9.49
N GLY A 707 16.06 -16.24 -9.71
CA GLY A 707 16.87 -16.17 -10.92
C GLY A 707 18.11 -15.28 -10.82
N ALA A 708 18.71 -15.16 -9.63
CA ALA A 708 19.97 -14.44 -9.39
C ALA A 708 20.02 -13.02 -9.99
N PRO A 709 19.16 -12.09 -9.52
CA PRO A 709 19.00 -10.76 -10.12
C PRO A 709 20.29 -9.91 -10.09
N LEU A 710 21.20 -10.19 -9.16
CA LEU A 710 22.49 -9.52 -9.03
C LEU A 710 23.62 -10.19 -9.85
N GLY A 711 23.28 -11.21 -10.62
CA GLY A 711 24.22 -12.02 -11.39
C GLY A 711 24.62 -13.30 -10.65
N VAL A 712 24.79 -14.38 -11.42
CA VAL A 712 25.07 -15.73 -10.89
C VAL A 712 26.37 -15.77 -10.08
N GLU A 713 27.42 -15.06 -10.51
CA GLU A 713 28.72 -15.10 -9.82
C GLU A 713 28.65 -14.44 -8.45
N ARG A 714 28.01 -13.27 -8.37
CA ARG A 714 27.81 -12.58 -7.10
C ARG A 714 26.96 -13.40 -6.13
N GLU A 715 25.87 -14.00 -6.61
CA GLU A 715 25.04 -14.87 -5.75
C GLU A 715 25.79 -16.11 -5.27
N ARG A 716 26.68 -16.67 -6.10
CA ARG A 716 27.56 -17.77 -5.71
C ARG A 716 28.53 -17.36 -4.59
N GLU A 717 29.16 -16.19 -4.71
CA GLU A 717 30.04 -15.64 -3.67
C GLU A 717 29.27 -15.38 -2.37
N GLU A 718 28.11 -14.71 -2.45
CA GLU A 718 27.25 -14.40 -1.29
C GLU A 718 26.76 -15.69 -0.60
N PHE A 719 26.36 -16.71 -1.37
CA PHE A 719 25.94 -18.00 -0.84
C PHE A 719 27.08 -18.68 -0.07
N ALA A 720 28.30 -18.70 -0.64
CA ALA A 720 29.46 -19.28 0.01
C ALA A 720 29.82 -18.56 1.32
N GLU A 721 29.72 -17.24 1.36
CA GLU A 721 29.91 -16.44 2.58
C GLU A 721 28.85 -16.76 3.63
N LYS A 722 27.56 -16.72 3.27
CA LYS A 722 26.44 -16.95 4.20
C LYS A 722 26.48 -18.37 4.77
N ARG A 723 26.86 -19.36 3.96
CA ARG A 723 27.06 -20.74 4.39
C ARG A 723 28.20 -20.88 5.40
N ARG A 724 29.33 -20.19 5.18
CA ARG A 724 30.46 -20.17 6.12
C ARG A 724 30.05 -19.54 7.45
N TYR A 725 29.33 -18.42 7.39
CA TYR A 725 28.79 -17.74 8.57
C TYR A 725 27.85 -18.64 9.38
N LEU A 726 26.97 -19.40 8.71
CA LEU A 726 26.12 -20.38 9.38
C LEU A 726 26.95 -21.48 10.06
N GLY A 727 27.95 -22.03 9.39
CA GLY A 727 28.84 -23.04 9.99
C GLY A 727 29.49 -22.53 11.29
N GLN A 728 30.03 -21.30 11.27
CA GLN A 728 30.62 -20.66 12.45
C GLN A 728 29.60 -20.42 13.57
N ALA A 729 28.37 -20.03 13.24
CA ALA A 729 27.30 -19.84 14.21
C ALA A 729 26.92 -21.17 14.90
N LEU A 730 26.80 -22.25 14.12
CA LEU A 730 26.51 -23.59 14.64
C LEU A 730 27.65 -24.12 15.51
N ASP A 731 28.91 -23.88 15.13
CA ASP A 731 30.08 -24.27 15.93
C ASP A 731 30.09 -23.56 17.29
N LYS A 732 29.86 -22.24 17.31
CA LYS A 732 29.80 -21.45 18.55
C LYS A 732 28.62 -21.83 19.45
N ALA A 733 27.52 -22.30 18.85
CA ALA A 733 26.35 -22.76 19.57
C ALA A 733 26.48 -24.21 20.08
N GLY A 734 27.61 -24.89 19.82
CA GLY A 734 27.84 -26.25 20.30
C GLY A 734 27.04 -27.33 19.58
N VAL A 735 26.53 -27.04 18.37
CA VAL A 735 25.78 -28.02 17.57
C VAL A 735 26.72 -29.15 17.13
N ASP A 736 26.25 -30.39 17.32
CA ASP A 736 27.04 -31.58 17.05
C ASP A 736 27.32 -31.78 15.55
N ARG A 737 28.28 -32.65 15.24
CA ARG A 737 28.73 -32.87 13.87
C ARG A 737 27.65 -33.49 12.98
N ASP A 738 26.84 -34.40 13.50
CA ASP A 738 25.79 -35.09 12.71
C ASP A 738 24.70 -34.09 12.30
N THR A 739 24.22 -33.28 13.24
CA THR A 739 23.26 -32.20 12.94
C THR A 739 23.81 -31.21 11.92
N LYS A 740 25.07 -30.78 12.05
CA LYS A 740 25.71 -29.89 11.07
C LYS A 740 25.79 -30.51 9.67
N LEU A 741 26.02 -31.82 9.56
CA LEU A 741 26.00 -32.52 8.27
C LEU A 741 24.59 -32.56 7.67
N LYS A 742 23.56 -32.84 8.47
CA LYS A 742 22.15 -32.78 8.02
C LYS A 742 21.76 -31.39 7.53
N VAL A 743 22.10 -30.35 8.29
CA VAL A 743 21.83 -28.95 7.91
C VAL A 743 22.54 -28.62 6.59
N ARG A 744 23.80 -29.05 6.44
CA ARG A 744 24.55 -28.88 5.19
C ARG A 744 23.86 -29.56 4.01
N ASP A 745 23.43 -30.80 4.17
CA ASP A 745 22.79 -31.57 3.10
C ASP A 745 21.46 -30.95 2.66
N VAL A 746 20.66 -30.44 3.61
CA VAL A 746 19.45 -29.66 3.32
C VAL A 746 19.80 -28.43 2.49
N ILE A 747 20.77 -27.62 2.94
CA ILE A 747 21.16 -26.38 2.22
C ILE A 747 21.69 -26.68 0.82
N ASP A 748 22.53 -27.71 0.65
CA ASP A 748 23.08 -28.11 -0.64
C ASP A 748 21.99 -28.70 -1.58
N GLY A 749 20.98 -29.37 -1.03
CA GLY A 749 19.77 -29.79 -1.76
C GLY A 749 18.96 -28.59 -2.24
N ARG A 750 18.61 -27.69 -1.33
CA ARG A 750 17.80 -26.49 -1.61
C ARG A 750 18.48 -25.52 -2.57
N ALA A 751 19.81 -25.42 -2.54
CA ALA A 751 20.56 -24.63 -3.52
C ALA A 751 20.44 -25.19 -4.95
N ARG A 752 20.36 -26.53 -5.11
CA ARG A 752 20.14 -27.16 -6.43
C ARG A 752 18.71 -26.95 -6.93
N GLU A 753 17.72 -27.12 -6.05
CA GLU A 753 16.32 -26.81 -6.34
C GLU A 753 16.15 -25.33 -6.73
N ALA A 754 16.78 -24.43 -5.99
CA ALA A 754 16.80 -23.00 -6.31
C ALA A 754 17.40 -22.75 -7.70
N GLY A 755 18.49 -23.41 -8.05
CA GLY A 755 19.07 -23.30 -9.39
C GLY A 755 18.16 -23.80 -10.52
N GLN A 756 17.26 -24.76 -10.25
CA GLN A 756 16.27 -25.25 -11.22
C GLN A 756 15.13 -24.25 -11.40
N LEU A 757 14.64 -23.65 -10.31
CA LEU A 757 13.61 -22.60 -10.33
C LEU A 757 14.13 -21.28 -10.93
N GLY A 758 15.38 -20.93 -10.65
CA GLY A 758 15.97 -19.66 -11.05
C GLY A 758 16.18 -19.49 -12.56
N ARG A 759 16.38 -20.59 -13.30
CA ARG A 759 16.58 -20.54 -14.77
C ARG A 759 15.35 -20.00 -15.52
N PRO A 760 14.15 -20.58 -15.38
CA PRO A 760 12.95 -20.03 -16.02
C PRO A 760 12.62 -18.63 -15.50
N ALA A 761 12.83 -18.33 -14.21
CA ALA A 761 12.62 -16.98 -13.67
C ALA A 761 13.55 -15.92 -14.32
N ALA A 762 14.83 -16.25 -14.51
CA ALA A 762 15.78 -15.37 -15.21
C ALA A 762 15.44 -15.21 -16.71
N GLN A 763 15.01 -16.29 -17.37
CA GLN A 763 14.53 -16.24 -18.75
C GLN A 763 13.31 -15.33 -18.87
N ARG A 764 12.36 -15.45 -17.94
CA ARG A 764 11.13 -14.65 -17.92
C ARG A 764 11.41 -13.15 -17.76
N ARG A 765 12.33 -12.78 -16.87
CA ARG A 765 12.82 -11.38 -16.78
C ARG A 765 13.47 -10.88 -18.07
N THR A 766 14.18 -11.74 -18.79
CA THR A 766 14.77 -11.40 -20.09
C THR A 766 13.69 -11.16 -21.13
N GLN A 767 12.64 -11.99 -21.16
CA GLN A 767 11.50 -11.83 -22.06
C GLN A 767 10.78 -10.49 -21.85
N TRP A 768 10.55 -10.09 -20.60
CA TRP A 768 10.00 -8.77 -20.27
C TRP A 768 10.87 -7.63 -20.80
N LYS A 769 12.18 -7.70 -20.59
CA LYS A 769 13.10 -6.69 -21.13
C LYS A 769 13.01 -6.60 -22.66
N THR A 770 13.07 -7.74 -23.35
CA THR A 770 12.94 -7.80 -24.81
C THR A 770 11.60 -7.24 -25.29
N ARG A 771 10.53 -7.48 -24.55
CA ARG A 771 9.20 -6.98 -24.84
C ARG A 771 9.10 -5.45 -24.69
N THR A 772 9.66 -4.89 -23.62
CA THR A 772 9.75 -3.42 -23.45
C THR A 772 10.60 -2.78 -24.56
N ASP A 773 11.74 -3.37 -24.90
CA ASP A 773 12.61 -2.89 -25.98
C ASP A 773 11.87 -2.93 -27.34
N ALA A 774 11.08 -3.96 -27.60
CA ALA A 774 10.27 -4.07 -28.81
C ALA A 774 9.16 -3.01 -28.89
N ALA A 775 8.50 -2.70 -27.77
CA ALA A 775 7.51 -1.62 -27.70
C ALA A 775 8.13 -0.25 -28.00
N ILE A 776 9.32 0.02 -27.45
CA ILE A 776 10.09 1.25 -27.70
C ILE A 776 10.45 1.36 -29.19
N ALA A 777 10.99 0.30 -29.79
CA ALA A 777 11.34 0.26 -31.21
C ALA A 777 10.12 0.50 -32.11
N GLN A 778 8.99 -0.15 -31.82
CA GLN A 778 7.74 0.03 -32.57
C GLN A 778 7.25 1.48 -32.53
N ARG A 779 7.30 2.13 -31.36
CA ARG A 779 6.96 3.56 -31.23
C ARG A 779 7.86 4.43 -32.10
N GLU A 780 9.16 4.19 -32.08
CA GLU A 780 10.13 4.99 -32.83
C GLU A 780 9.95 4.84 -34.34
N ASP A 781 9.66 3.62 -34.81
CA ASP A 781 9.33 3.35 -36.21
C ASP A 781 8.05 4.08 -36.65
N GLN A 782 7.00 4.06 -35.82
CA GLN A 782 5.76 4.80 -36.09
C GLN A 782 6.00 6.32 -36.13
N ALA A 783 6.85 6.85 -35.24
CA ALA A 783 7.23 8.25 -35.26
C ALA A 783 8.03 8.60 -36.53
N ALA A 784 8.94 7.73 -36.96
CA ALA A 784 9.71 7.90 -38.19
C ALA A 784 8.80 7.87 -39.43
N GLN A 785 7.85 6.94 -39.51
CA GLN A 785 6.85 6.90 -40.58
C GLN A 785 6.01 8.17 -40.62
N ARG A 786 5.53 8.67 -39.48
CA ARG A 786 4.76 9.93 -39.41
C ARG A 786 5.58 11.12 -39.93
N ARG A 787 6.86 11.21 -39.55
CA ARG A 787 7.77 12.25 -40.07
C ARG A 787 8.01 12.10 -41.58
N ALA A 788 8.18 10.89 -42.09
CA ALA A 788 8.34 10.64 -43.52
C ALA A 788 7.10 11.05 -44.32
N VAL A 789 5.90 10.73 -43.84
CA VAL A 789 4.63 11.16 -44.45
C VAL A 789 4.47 12.68 -44.41
N ALA A 790 4.79 13.33 -43.29
CA ALA A 790 4.73 14.79 -43.18
C ALA A 790 5.70 15.48 -44.15
N ASN A 791 6.94 14.98 -44.25
CA ASN A 791 7.95 15.49 -45.18
C ASN A 791 7.57 15.24 -46.65
N GLY A 792 6.89 14.12 -46.95
CA GLY A 792 6.37 13.81 -48.28
C GLY A 792 5.15 14.65 -48.69
N ARG A 793 4.42 15.25 -47.72
CA ARG A 793 3.24 16.10 -47.95
C ARG A 793 3.55 17.60 -48.01
N ALA A 794 4.80 18.04 -47.80
CA ALA A 794 5.18 19.43 -47.97
C ALA A 794 4.96 19.89 -49.44
N PRO A 795 4.25 21.01 -49.71
CA PRO A 795 4.03 21.44 -51.08
C PRO A 795 5.35 21.87 -51.69
N ARG A 796 5.70 21.29 -52.85
CA ARG A 796 6.78 21.80 -53.69
C ARG A 796 6.50 23.28 -53.97
N SER A 797 7.27 24.17 -53.35
CA SER A 797 7.17 25.60 -53.56
C SER A 797 7.35 25.90 -55.05
N SER A 798 6.26 26.26 -55.73
CA SER A 798 6.26 26.82 -57.08
C SER A 798 6.77 28.26 -57.02
N GLY A 799 8.06 28.44 -56.77
CA GLY A 799 8.75 29.72 -56.88
C GLY A 799 9.28 29.92 -58.29
N ARG A 800 8.40 30.30 -59.23
CA ARG A 800 8.82 30.93 -60.49
C ARG A 800 9.46 32.28 -60.15
N ASN A 801 10.78 32.38 -60.20
CA ASN A 801 11.47 33.65 -60.41
C ASN A 801 12.02 33.70 -61.84
N ARG A 802 11.28 34.41 -62.71
CA ARG A 802 11.76 34.92 -64.00
C ARG A 802 11.93 36.43 -63.85
N ALA A 803 13.17 36.92 -63.90
CA ALA A 803 13.57 38.16 -64.58
C ALA A 803 15.08 38.43 -64.41
N HIS A 804 15.89 38.07 -65.40
CA HIS A 804 16.50 39.02 -66.34
C HIS A 804 17.45 38.30 -67.30
N ARG A 805 17.35 38.65 -68.58
CA ARG A 805 18.17 38.16 -69.70
C ARG A 805 18.96 39.34 -70.26
N ALA A 806 20.28 39.21 -70.34
CA ALA A 806 21.26 39.82 -71.27
C ALA A 806 22.67 39.53 -70.70
N ASP A 807 23.73 39.15 -71.42
CA ASP A 807 23.98 38.83 -72.83
C ASP A 807 25.37 38.13 -72.93
N ARG A 808 25.54 37.30 -73.98
CA ARG A 808 26.76 36.90 -74.73
C ARG A 808 27.99 36.14 -74.15
N SER A 809 28.35 35.11 -74.94
CA SER A 809 29.66 34.51 -75.32
C SER A 809 30.38 33.68 -74.23
N ALA A 810 30.73 32.39 -74.38
CA ALA A 810 31.46 31.72 -75.46
C ALA A 810 31.53 30.19 -75.18
N GLN A 811 31.48 29.36 -76.23
CA GLN A 811 31.83 27.91 -76.28
C GLN A 811 33.34 27.75 -76.60
N PRO A 812 34.01 26.55 -76.61
CA PRO A 812 33.54 25.18 -76.96
C PRO A 812 34.07 24.07 -76.00
N SER A 813 33.91 22.73 -76.11
CA SER A 813 33.76 21.80 -77.24
C SER A 813 33.35 20.39 -76.73
N SER A 814 32.55 19.65 -77.50
CA SER A 814 32.31 18.18 -77.46
C SER A 814 33.52 17.39 -78.04
N PRO A 815 33.57 16.02 -78.18
CA PRO A 815 32.49 15.02 -78.11
C PRO A 815 32.80 13.62 -77.49
N ALA A 816 31.76 12.79 -77.47
CA ALA A 816 31.67 11.37 -77.07
C ALA A 816 32.54 10.39 -77.90
N PRO A 817 32.51 9.08 -77.56
CA PRO A 817 31.86 8.16 -78.51
C PRO A 817 31.04 7.02 -77.88
N ALA A 818 30.43 6.22 -78.76
CA ALA A 818 29.38 5.26 -78.52
C ALA A 818 29.74 3.82 -78.96
N ARG A 819 28.86 2.86 -78.58
CA ARG A 819 28.45 1.60 -79.26
C ARG A 819 29.21 0.27 -78.99
N HIS A 820 28.42 -0.73 -78.55
CA HIS A 820 28.02 -1.99 -79.23
C HIS A 820 28.32 -3.37 -78.57
N SER A 821 27.30 -4.26 -78.70
CA SER A 821 27.30 -5.74 -78.67
C SER A 821 27.44 -6.43 -77.28
N MET A 822 26.86 -7.59 -76.93
CA MET A 822 26.28 -8.73 -77.69
C MET A 822 25.48 -9.68 -76.73
N ARG A 823 24.32 -10.20 -77.17
CA ARG A 823 23.73 -11.57 -77.02
C ARG A 823 24.21 -12.54 -75.90
N ARG A 824 23.29 -13.15 -75.09
CA ARG A 824 22.61 -14.48 -75.26
C ARG A 824 22.08 -15.12 -73.94
N ASN A 825 20.83 -15.60 -74.04
CA ASN A 825 20.20 -16.86 -73.57
C ASN A 825 19.81 -17.18 -72.11
N SER A 826 18.60 -17.76 -72.07
CA SER A 826 17.71 -18.29 -71.03
C SER A 826 18.23 -19.45 -70.15
N PRO A 827 17.52 -19.78 -69.05
CA PRO A 827 17.70 -21.01 -68.29
C PRO A 827 16.62 -22.06 -68.63
N GLU A 828 17.00 -23.33 -68.80
CA GLU A 828 16.09 -24.47 -68.62
C GLU A 828 16.90 -25.79 -68.54
N VAL A 829 16.47 -26.67 -67.63
CA VAL A 829 16.49 -28.16 -67.62
C VAL A 829 16.38 -28.59 -66.14
N GLU A 830 15.20 -29.05 -65.67
CA GLU A 830 14.68 -30.44 -65.69
C GLU A 830 15.40 -31.33 -64.65
N ARG A 831 14.77 -32.08 -63.73
CA ARG A 831 13.44 -32.70 -63.62
C ARG A 831 13.01 -32.87 -62.17
#